data_AF-A0A816GH74-F1
#
_entry.id   AF-A0A816GH74-F1
#
_cell.length_a   1.000
_cell.length_b   1.000
_cell.length_c   1.000
_cell.angle_alpha   90.00
_cell.angle_beta   90.00
_cell.angle_gamma   90.00
#
_symmetry.space_group_name_H-M   'P 1'
#
loop_
_entity.id
_entity.type
_entity.pdbx_description
1 polymer ?
#
loop_
_entity_poly.entity_id
_entity_poly.type
_entity_poly.pdbx_seq_one_letter_code
_entity_poly.pdbx_strand_id
1 'polypeptide(L)'
;MERSFPSIHPTLGITYGNIGSVHDLMGEYSKAYAYFQKDIKIKKRSLPLDHPSIRTTYGHLGSVYDSIGEYSKALSYYERALHAHQKSLSTNSIEIASTYNNLGRVTYLMGDYSKALPYFKKALEIQKQSLPSYHPTLSVTYNNIGALHTSIGEYTEALSYYEKALEIMQKALPPNHPELATTYNNLGGLCYMTTEYPNALSHFQKALKIQQVSLSHDHPSMTITYNNIGSVYHSLDDYPNALSNYKTTLEIMQKSLTMNHPSLVIAYNNIGLVYYSMGEYSKALSYLEMTLEIQQQFLTPVHLSIATTYSNIGVMYSSTGEYSKALSNQEKALEIMQKLLPSNHLSLATVYNNIGLVHNSLGEYSNALLCHEKAFEIVQKSSLPDCASLAAICNNMGLTYCEMGKYSSALSYYEQSIEIQKQSASPSESLLSTTYRNVGSLYASMGQHSKALSYFMMSIKIQEETLSPNHPSLAGTYNDIASLYKSMAKHSEALSYYERALNIMLKSFSSNHPSLANIYNNVGSVFDSMEEYEKALSYYLKAFAIMKESLLLNHPSVAVLCNVIQIQQKFLTPDHPSFAITLNYIGSVHHSIGNYPQALSCYEKAFEIEKNALPPNHSTMVTTYNNIGLLYDTMGEHSISLSYYEKTLEMIQTYLAPNHPSIASTYHNIGLAHKSIGEYTKACFYLKMELEIEQKSLPSNHPSLAISYNSIGATYNLMQAYCQALPCYQTALEIQWKSPQPNYSSIINTYYCIVFVHIAMEEYSKALSCYEKMLDMIEIYLPLDHELLANIYNSIGFMYKLMRKYWDGLSYYHKALEVMEKSGPSDRPSFTTIYCNLALIYKSIGMYSDALLFYKKALQILEKYLPTNHPLFAIIYDSLGTTYEST
;
A
#
# COMPACT_ATOMS: atom_id res chain seq x y z
N MET A 1 15.58 -31.44 37.87
CA MET A 1 17.01 -31.57 37.51
C MET A 1 17.89 -30.54 38.21
N GLU A 2 17.53 -29.24 38.26
CA GLU A 2 18.33 -28.22 38.98
C GLU A 2 18.51 -28.50 40.48
N ARG A 3 17.62 -29.30 41.09
CA ARG A 3 17.75 -29.78 42.47
C ARG A 3 18.66 -31.01 42.65
N SER A 4 19.17 -31.61 41.58
CA SER A 4 19.74 -32.98 41.59
C SER A 4 21.23 -33.05 41.23
N PHE A 5 21.82 -31.97 40.69
CA PHE A 5 23.24 -31.91 40.31
C PHE A 5 23.86 -30.59 40.78
N PRO A 6 25.17 -30.54 41.09
CA PRO A 6 25.88 -29.27 41.31
C PRO A 6 25.68 -28.36 40.10
N SER A 7 25.57 -27.04 40.32
CA SER A 7 25.28 -26.00 39.30
C SER A 7 26.30 -25.88 38.14
N ILE A 8 27.30 -26.77 38.09
CA ILE A 8 28.43 -26.77 37.16
C ILE A 8 28.58 -28.14 36.46
N HIS A 9 27.66 -29.09 36.67
CA HIS A 9 27.81 -30.43 36.11
C HIS A 9 27.70 -30.45 34.56
N PRO A 10 28.65 -31.06 33.81
CA PRO A 10 28.67 -31.04 32.33
C PRO A 10 27.39 -31.53 31.66
N THR A 11 26.68 -32.49 32.27
CA THR A 11 25.40 -32.99 31.75
C THR A 11 24.29 -31.94 31.76
N LEU A 12 24.34 -30.98 32.67
CA LEU A 12 23.40 -29.86 32.70
C LEU A 12 23.59 -28.94 31.49
N GLY A 13 24.83 -28.75 31.04
CA GLY A 13 25.15 -28.05 29.80
C GLY A 13 24.53 -28.75 28.58
N ILE A 14 24.72 -30.07 28.45
CA ILE A 14 24.13 -30.86 27.36
C ILE A 14 22.60 -30.72 27.34
N THR A 15 21.94 -30.81 28.50
CA THR A 15 20.49 -30.64 28.60
C THR A 15 20.04 -29.24 28.15
N TYR A 16 20.71 -28.16 28.60
CA TYR A 16 20.39 -26.82 28.11
C TYR A 16 20.67 -26.66 26.61
N GLY A 17 21.72 -27.28 26.08
CA GLY A 17 21.99 -27.32 24.65
C GLY A 17 20.83 -27.96 23.87
N ASN A 18 20.34 -29.11 24.32
CA ASN A 18 19.21 -29.79 23.68
C ASN A 18 17.91 -28.99 23.76
N ILE A 19 17.62 -28.39 24.93
CA ILE A 19 16.48 -27.48 25.10
C ILE A 19 16.60 -26.28 24.16
N GLY A 20 17.80 -25.71 24.05
CA GLY A 20 18.11 -24.64 23.10
C GLY A 20 17.80 -25.05 21.66
N SER A 21 18.24 -26.24 21.23
CA SER A 21 17.95 -26.77 19.89
C SER A 21 16.47 -27.00 19.64
N VAL A 22 15.70 -27.45 20.64
CA VAL A 22 14.24 -27.59 20.50
C VAL A 22 13.58 -26.23 20.31
N HIS A 23 13.95 -25.22 21.12
CA HIS A 23 13.42 -23.86 20.95
C HIS A 23 13.83 -23.23 19.61
N ASP A 24 15.04 -23.52 19.12
CA ASP A 24 15.50 -23.06 17.80
C ASP A 24 14.63 -23.64 16.68
N LEU A 25 14.34 -24.94 16.72
CA LEU A 25 13.44 -25.61 15.77
C LEU A 25 12.00 -25.09 15.84
N MET A 26 11.57 -24.61 17.00
CA MET A 26 10.24 -23.98 17.19
C MET A 26 10.20 -22.51 16.76
N GLY A 27 11.32 -21.93 16.30
CA GLY A 27 11.41 -20.51 15.95
C GLY A 27 11.45 -19.57 17.16
N GLU A 28 11.57 -20.10 18.38
CA GLU A 28 11.65 -19.32 19.62
C GLU A 28 13.09 -18.88 19.90
N TYR A 29 13.69 -18.14 18.97
CA TYR A 29 15.13 -17.84 18.93
C TYR A 29 15.67 -17.14 20.19
N SER A 30 14.87 -16.31 20.86
CA SER A 30 15.25 -15.64 22.10
C SER A 30 15.44 -16.63 23.26
N LYS A 31 14.54 -17.62 23.38
CA LYS A 31 14.66 -18.71 24.35
C LYS A 31 15.82 -19.63 23.98
N ALA A 32 15.94 -20.00 22.70
CA ALA A 32 17.04 -20.81 22.20
C ALA A 32 18.40 -20.21 22.57
N TYR A 33 18.59 -18.91 22.30
CA TYR A 33 19.76 -18.15 22.68
C TYR A 33 20.03 -18.20 24.19
N ALA A 34 19.01 -17.95 25.02
CA ALA A 34 19.17 -17.96 26.48
C ALA A 34 19.66 -19.32 26.99
N TYR A 35 19.16 -20.42 26.41
CA TYR A 35 19.57 -21.77 26.77
C TYR A 35 20.97 -22.11 26.23
N PHE A 36 21.31 -21.74 25.00
CA PHE A 36 22.67 -21.93 24.48
C PHE A 36 23.71 -21.07 25.23
N GLN A 37 23.33 -19.91 25.74
CA GLN A 37 24.19 -19.12 26.64
C GLN A 37 24.44 -19.82 27.98
N LYS A 38 23.41 -20.42 28.57
CA LYS A 38 23.56 -21.23 29.80
C LYS A 38 24.45 -22.44 29.54
N ASP A 39 24.24 -23.13 28.43
CA ASP A 39 25.05 -24.26 27.98
C ASP A 39 26.53 -23.88 27.85
N ILE A 40 26.85 -22.84 27.07
CA ILE A 40 28.24 -22.46 26.82
C ILE A 40 28.96 -21.98 28.08
N LYS A 41 28.25 -21.33 29.00
CA LYS A 41 28.79 -20.87 30.29
C LYS A 41 29.18 -22.04 31.19
N ILE A 42 28.38 -23.11 31.23
CA ILE A 42 28.69 -24.32 32.00
C ILE A 42 29.84 -25.09 31.34
N LYS A 43 29.79 -25.29 30.03
CA LYS A 43 30.82 -26.03 29.29
C LYS A 43 32.19 -25.36 29.38
N LYS A 44 32.29 -24.03 29.25
CA LYS A 44 33.57 -23.30 29.40
C LYS A 44 34.20 -23.42 30.79
N ARG A 45 33.41 -23.66 31.84
CA ARG A 45 33.89 -23.81 33.23
C ARG A 45 34.27 -25.24 33.58
N SER A 46 33.72 -26.21 32.86
CA SER A 46 33.80 -27.64 33.18
C SER A 46 34.63 -28.45 32.19
N LEU A 47 34.92 -27.91 31.00
CA LEU A 47 35.61 -28.60 29.91
C LEU A 47 36.76 -27.72 29.39
N PRO A 48 37.84 -28.33 28.85
CA PRO A 48 38.87 -27.61 28.11
C PRO A 48 38.27 -26.78 26.96
N LEU A 49 38.85 -25.61 26.66
CA LEU A 49 38.30 -24.69 25.65
C LEU A 49 38.21 -25.29 24.24
N ASP A 50 39.03 -26.31 23.94
CA ASP A 50 39.06 -27.00 22.65
C ASP A 50 38.10 -28.22 22.59
N HIS A 51 37.28 -28.43 23.62
CA HIS A 51 36.38 -29.57 23.70
C HIS A 51 35.28 -29.53 22.61
N PRO A 52 34.98 -30.65 21.91
CA PRO A 52 34.02 -30.70 20.80
C PRO A 52 32.64 -30.11 21.12
N SER A 53 32.16 -30.26 22.35
CA SER A 53 30.85 -29.75 22.76
C SER A 53 30.76 -28.22 22.91
N ILE A 54 31.88 -27.51 23.05
CA ILE A 54 31.92 -26.03 23.06
C ILE A 54 31.78 -25.50 21.64
N ARG A 55 32.42 -26.19 20.68
CA ARG A 55 32.33 -25.87 19.25
C ARG A 55 30.91 -25.99 18.72
N THR A 56 30.22 -27.08 19.03
CA THR A 56 28.83 -27.27 18.60
C THR A 56 27.93 -26.18 19.16
N THR A 57 28.12 -25.78 20.43
CA THR A 57 27.37 -24.64 20.99
C THR A 57 27.68 -23.32 20.31
N TYR A 58 28.93 -23.05 19.91
CA TYR A 58 29.24 -21.87 19.09
C TYR A 58 28.55 -21.91 17.72
N GLY A 59 28.53 -23.09 17.07
CA GLY A 59 27.80 -23.28 15.82
C GLY A 59 26.29 -23.03 15.98
N HIS A 60 25.69 -23.53 17.05
CA HIS A 60 24.26 -23.29 17.34
C HIS A 60 23.98 -21.81 17.66
N LEU A 61 24.84 -21.14 18.44
CA LEU A 61 24.71 -19.70 18.67
C LEU A 61 24.84 -18.90 17.37
N GLY A 62 25.76 -19.29 16.49
CA GLY A 62 25.88 -18.74 15.14
C GLY A 62 24.59 -18.93 14.34
N SER A 63 24.01 -20.13 14.36
CA SER A 63 22.74 -20.44 13.68
C SER A 63 21.58 -19.62 14.19
N VAL A 64 21.45 -19.47 15.52
CA VAL A 64 20.39 -18.63 16.11
C VAL A 64 20.52 -17.17 15.67
N TYR A 65 21.74 -16.61 15.68
CA TYR A 65 21.94 -15.24 15.20
C TYR A 65 21.72 -15.09 13.69
N ASP A 66 22.05 -16.11 12.91
CA ASP A 66 21.77 -16.16 11.47
C ASP A 66 20.25 -16.14 11.20
N SER A 67 19.48 -16.96 11.93
CA SER A 67 18.01 -16.99 11.84
C SER A 67 17.33 -15.70 12.30
N ILE A 68 17.94 -14.96 13.23
CA ILE A 68 17.45 -13.63 13.67
C ILE A 68 17.82 -12.51 12.68
N GLY A 69 18.75 -12.75 11.75
CA GLY A 69 19.25 -11.73 10.80
C GLY A 69 20.40 -10.86 11.35
N GLU A 70 20.97 -11.22 12.51
CA GLU A 70 22.10 -10.55 13.15
C GLU A 70 23.43 -11.11 12.61
N TYR A 71 23.64 -10.95 11.31
CA TYR A 71 24.72 -11.62 10.55
C TYR A 71 26.14 -11.33 11.07
N SER A 72 26.39 -10.13 11.59
CA SER A 72 27.71 -9.77 12.15
C SER A 72 28.05 -10.59 13.41
N LYS A 73 27.05 -10.85 14.27
CA LYS A 73 27.22 -11.72 15.44
C LYS A 73 27.33 -13.17 15.02
N ALA A 74 26.51 -13.61 14.07
CA ALA A 74 26.57 -14.96 13.51
C ALA A 74 27.97 -15.27 12.95
N LEU A 75 28.54 -14.35 12.18
CA LEU A 75 29.90 -14.44 11.62
C LEU A 75 30.94 -14.67 12.73
N SER A 76 30.94 -13.82 13.76
CA SER A 76 31.85 -13.95 14.91
C SER A 76 31.73 -15.30 15.64
N TYR A 77 30.51 -15.83 15.80
CA TYR A 77 30.32 -17.14 16.42
C TYR A 77 30.76 -18.30 15.52
N TYR A 78 30.52 -18.23 14.23
CA TYR A 78 31.02 -19.21 13.28
C TYR A 78 32.55 -19.18 13.13
N GLU A 79 33.19 -18.00 13.20
CA GLU A 79 34.66 -17.88 13.21
C GLU A 79 35.26 -18.52 14.47
N ARG A 80 34.62 -18.31 15.63
CA ARG A 80 35.00 -18.99 16.89
C ARG A 80 34.84 -20.49 16.80
N ALA A 81 33.75 -20.96 16.17
CA ALA A 81 33.56 -22.38 15.89
C ALA A 81 34.68 -22.91 14.98
N LEU A 82 35.00 -22.21 13.88
CA LEU A 82 36.04 -22.62 12.93
C LEU A 82 37.41 -22.72 13.60
N HIS A 83 37.82 -21.71 14.36
CA HIS A 83 39.11 -21.70 15.06
C HIS A 83 39.22 -22.86 16.06
N ALA A 84 38.15 -23.15 16.80
CA ALA A 84 38.10 -24.31 17.69
C ALA A 84 38.07 -25.64 16.91
N HIS A 85 37.46 -25.68 15.72
CA HIS A 85 37.49 -26.84 14.83
C HIS A 85 38.91 -27.16 14.35
N GLN A 86 39.65 -26.15 13.89
CA GLN A 86 41.00 -26.28 13.32
C GLN A 86 42.05 -26.74 14.35
N LYS A 87 41.86 -26.47 15.64
CA LYS A 87 42.78 -26.92 16.70
C LYS A 87 42.65 -28.40 17.06
N SER A 88 41.48 -29.00 16.82
CA SER A 88 41.10 -30.29 17.41
C SER A 88 40.75 -31.38 16.40
N LEU A 89 40.50 -31.03 15.13
CA LEU A 89 40.20 -31.99 14.06
C LEU A 89 41.25 -31.93 12.96
N SER A 90 41.33 -33.03 12.20
CA SER A 90 42.07 -33.03 10.93
C SER A 90 41.51 -31.98 9.98
N THR A 91 42.36 -31.40 9.14
CA THR A 91 42.00 -30.33 8.19
C THR A 91 40.89 -30.72 7.21
N ASN A 92 40.64 -32.03 7.03
CA ASN A 92 39.65 -32.57 6.10
C ASN A 92 38.33 -33.01 6.77
N SER A 93 38.07 -32.59 8.01
CA SER A 93 36.81 -32.90 8.70
C SER A 93 35.58 -32.26 8.03
N ILE A 94 34.47 -33.01 7.98
CA ILE A 94 33.19 -32.55 7.41
C ILE A 94 32.59 -31.39 8.23
N GLU A 95 32.84 -31.36 9.55
CA GLU A 95 32.42 -30.27 10.44
C GLU A 95 33.13 -28.96 10.13
N ILE A 96 34.41 -29.00 9.70
CA ILE A 96 35.14 -27.83 9.21
C ILE A 96 34.49 -27.34 7.91
N ALA A 97 34.16 -28.24 6.98
CA ALA A 97 33.50 -27.88 5.74
C ALA A 97 32.12 -27.24 5.96
N SER A 98 31.31 -27.78 6.87
CA SER A 98 30.01 -27.20 7.25
C SER A 98 30.15 -25.79 7.83
N THR A 99 31.18 -25.57 8.66
CA THR A 99 31.44 -24.24 9.23
C THR A 99 31.89 -23.24 8.17
N TYR A 100 32.75 -23.65 7.22
CA TYR A 100 33.09 -22.81 6.08
C TYR A 100 31.87 -22.50 5.20
N ASN A 101 30.98 -23.46 4.98
CA ASN A 101 29.75 -23.23 4.22
C ASN A 101 28.83 -22.23 4.93
N ASN A 102 28.70 -22.31 6.26
CA ASN A 102 27.91 -21.33 7.04
C ASN A 102 28.56 -19.94 7.06
N LEU A 103 29.90 -19.86 7.19
CA LEU A 103 30.64 -18.59 7.07
C LEU A 103 30.41 -17.95 5.70
N GLY A 104 30.54 -18.74 4.63
CA GLY A 104 30.26 -18.31 3.27
C GLY A 104 28.82 -17.80 3.10
N ARG A 105 27.84 -18.52 3.65
CA ARG A 105 26.42 -18.10 3.61
C ARG A 105 26.19 -16.78 4.32
N VAL A 106 26.70 -16.61 5.54
CA VAL A 106 26.54 -15.37 6.30
C VAL A 106 27.25 -14.20 5.62
N THR A 107 28.47 -14.40 5.08
CA THR A 107 29.14 -13.33 4.32
C THR A 107 28.41 -12.99 3.02
N TYR A 108 27.83 -13.99 2.34
CA TYR A 108 26.97 -13.79 1.18
C TYR A 108 25.72 -12.96 1.53
N LEU A 109 25.03 -13.27 2.64
CA LEU A 109 23.85 -12.51 3.10
C LEU A 109 24.20 -11.08 3.52
N MET A 110 25.44 -10.83 3.95
CA MET A 110 25.97 -9.49 4.20
C MET A 110 26.36 -8.73 2.92
N GLY A 111 26.30 -9.36 1.74
CA GLY A 111 26.68 -8.78 0.45
C GLY A 111 28.18 -8.81 0.14
N ASP A 112 29.02 -9.39 1.01
CA ASP A 112 30.47 -9.50 0.77
C ASP A 112 30.79 -10.78 -0.04
N TYR A 113 30.43 -10.76 -1.32
CA TYR A 113 30.62 -11.89 -2.24
C TYR A 113 32.10 -12.27 -2.40
N SER A 114 33.00 -11.29 -2.28
CA SER A 114 34.45 -11.47 -2.41
C SER A 114 35.03 -12.37 -1.32
N LYS A 115 34.50 -12.29 -0.10
CA LYS A 115 34.88 -13.16 1.03
C LYS A 115 34.08 -14.46 1.07
N ALA A 116 32.83 -14.45 0.62
CA ALA A 116 31.97 -15.63 0.62
C ALA A 116 32.48 -16.73 -0.31
N LEU A 117 32.92 -16.38 -1.53
CA LEU A 117 33.34 -17.37 -2.54
C LEU A 117 34.54 -18.24 -2.08
N PRO A 118 35.63 -17.68 -1.50
CA PRO A 118 36.71 -18.47 -0.91
C PRO A 118 36.24 -19.46 0.17
N TYR A 119 35.28 -19.06 1.02
CA TYR A 119 34.73 -19.95 2.04
C TYR A 119 33.97 -21.12 1.44
N PHE A 120 33.10 -20.87 0.46
CA PHE A 120 32.40 -21.95 -0.24
C PHE A 120 33.34 -22.87 -1.02
N LYS A 121 34.36 -22.34 -1.70
CA LYS A 121 35.36 -23.16 -2.41
C LYS A 121 36.14 -24.07 -1.46
N LYS A 122 36.57 -23.57 -0.29
CA LYS A 122 37.22 -24.38 0.75
C LYS A 122 36.30 -25.47 1.30
N ALA A 123 35.03 -25.15 1.56
CA ALA A 123 34.05 -26.15 1.98
C ALA A 123 33.89 -27.26 0.94
N LEU A 124 33.76 -26.88 -0.34
CA LEU A 124 33.61 -27.82 -1.45
C LEU A 124 34.84 -28.73 -1.63
N GLU A 125 36.05 -28.17 -1.49
CA GLU A 125 37.30 -28.93 -1.59
C GLU A 125 37.38 -30.02 -0.50
N ILE A 126 37.10 -29.66 0.76
CA ILE A 126 37.11 -30.61 1.88
C ILE A 126 36.03 -31.69 1.66
N GLN A 127 34.82 -31.30 1.26
CA GLN A 127 33.74 -32.25 1.00
C GLN A 127 34.10 -33.24 -0.11
N LYS A 128 34.73 -32.78 -1.21
CA LYS A 128 35.16 -33.66 -2.31
C LYS A 128 36.21 -34.69 -1.89
N GLN A 129 37.07 -34.34 -0.93
CA GLN A 129 38.09 -35.26 -0.43
C GLN A 129 37.53 -36.27 0.57
N SER A 130 36.47 -35.90 1.30
CA SER A 130 35.96 -36.67 2.44
C SER A 130 34.63 -37.40 2.19
N LEU A 131 33.92 -37.11 1.10
CA LEU A 131 32.60 -37.66 0.80
C LEU A 131 32.54 -38.34 -0.58
N PRO A 132 31.61 -39.30 -0.79
CA PRO A 132 31.34 -39.86 -2.11
C PRO A 132 30.90 -38.79 -3.12
N SER A 133 31.19 -39.01 -4.40
CA SER A 133 30.95 -38.04 -5.50
C SER A 133 29.51 -37.55 -5.63
N TYR A 134 28.53 -38.31 -5.14
CA TYR A 134 27.10 -37.98 -5.19
C TYR A 134 26.49 -37.78 -3.80
N HIS A 135 27.27 -37.36 -2.80
CA HIS A 135 26.72 -37.07 -1.47
C HIS A 135 25.87 -35.77 -1.49
N PRO A 136 24.63 -35.74 -0.96
CA PRO A 136 23.74 -34.56 -1.03
C PRO A 136 24.34 -33.25 -0.50
N THR A 137 25.22 -33.30 0.50
CA THR A 137 25.88 -32.10 1.04
C THR A 137 26.74 -31.36 0.01
N LEU A 138 27.29 -32.06 -0.99
CA LEU A 138 27.99 -31.41 -2.11
C LEU A 138 27.03 -30.50 -2.88
N SER A 139 25.81 -30.96 -3.13
CA SER A 139 24.78 -30.20 -3.85
C SER A 139 24.42 -28.90 -3.12
N VAL A 140 24.33 -28.91 -1.78
CA VAL A 140 24.11 -27.69 -0.98
C VAL A 140 25.19 -26.65 -1.23
N THR A 141 26.47 -27.05 -1.22
CA THR A 141 27.58 -26.13 -1.49
C THR A 141 27.64 -25.69 -2.95
N TYR A 142 27.35 -26.56 -3.92
CA TYR A 142 27.19 -26.17 -5.33
C TYR A 142 26.07 -25.15 -5.51
N ASN A 143 24.90 -25.35 -4.89
CA ASN A 143 23.78 -24.42 -4.91
C ASN A 143 24.15 -23.05 -4.31
N ASN A 144 24.89 -23.01 -3.20
CA ASN A 144 25.33 -21.76 -2.59
C ASN A 144 26.32 -20.99 -3.49
N ILE A 145 27.24 -21.70 -4.16
CA ILE A 145 28.16 -21.09 -5.13
C ILE A 145 27.39 -20.58 -6.35
N GLY A 146 26.41 -21.35 -6.85
CA GLY A 146 25.53 -20.91 -7.94
C GLY A 146 24.72 -19.65 -7.57
N ALA A 147 24.21 -19.57 -6.33
CA ALA A 147 23.51 -18.39 -5.83
C ALA A 147 24.43 -17.16 -5.77
N LEU A 148 25.67 -17.35 -5.30
CA LEU A 148 26.67 -16.28 -5.30
C LEU A 148 26.96 -15.79 -6.72
N HIS A 149 27.21 -16.70 -7.68
CA HIS A 149 27.44 -16.34 -9.08
C HIS A 149 26.23 -15.63 -9.71
N THR A 150 25.01 -16.05 -9.35
CA THR A 150 23.77 -15.37 -9.76
C THR A 150 23.72 -13.93 -9.24
N SER A 151 24.07 -13.69 -7.96
CA SER A 151 24.05 -12.36 -7.37
C SER A 151 25.10 -11.39 -7.93
N ILE A 152 26.23 -11.90 -8.43
CA ILE A 152 27.27 -11.07 -9.08
C ILE A 152 27.03 -10.91 -10.59
N GLY A 153 26.00 -11.55 -11.16
CA GLY A 153 25.66 -11.47 -12.59
C GLY A 153 26.41 -12.46 -13.50
N GLU A 154 27.17 -13.40 -12.92
CA GLU A 154 27.89 -14.45 -13.66
C GLU A 154 26.96 -15.65 -13.92
N TYR A 155 25.95 -15.44 -14.79
CA TYR A 155 24.85 -16.39 -14.99
C TYR A 155 25.28 -17.73 -15.62
N THR A 156 26.31 -17.73 -16.48
CA THR A 156 26.85 -18.94 -17.12
C THR A 156 27.50 -19.89 -16.11
N GLU A 157 28.29 -19.33 -15.20
CA GLU A 157 28.91 -20.05 -14.10
C GLU A 157 27.83 -20.56 -13.16
N ALA A 158 26.87 -19.70 -12.77
CA ALA A 158 25.76 -20.07 -11.93
C ALA A 158 24.99 -21.29 -12.47
N LEU A 159 24.66 -21.29 -13.77
CA LEU A 159 24.01 -22.40 -14.44
C LEU A 159 24.80 -23.70 -14.26
N SER A 160 26.11 -23.67 -14.54
CA SER A 160 26.97 -24.86 -14.38
C SER A 160 27.00 -25.41 -12.94
N TYR A 161 27.01 -24.53 -11.94
CA TYR A 161 26.97 -24.95 -10.53
C TYR A 161 25.61 -25.54 -10.16
N TYR A 162 24.50 -24.94 -10.61
CA TYR A 162 23.15 -25.47 -10.34
C TYR A 162 22.86 -26.78 -11.07
N GLU A 163 23.31 -26.96 -12.31
CA GLU A 163 23.18 -28.22 -13.04
C GLU A 163 23.94 -29.36 -12.35
N LYS A 164 25.16 -29.09 -11.86
CA LYS A 164 25.92 -30.06 -11.05
C LYS A 164 25.21 -30.39 -9.74
N ALA A 165 24.64 -29.37 -9.08
CA ALA A 165 23.85 -29.57 -7.87
C ALA A 165 22.63 -30.48 -8.14
N LEU A 166 21.95 -30.28 -9.28
CA LEU A 166 20.79 -31.06 -9.69
C LEU A 166 21.18 -32.51 -10.04
N GLU A 167 22.26 -32.71 -10.79
CA GLU A 167 22.77 -34.03 -11.17
C GLU A 167 23.09 -34.87 -9.92
N ILE A 168 23.79 -34.27 -8.94
CA ILE A 168 24.11 -34.92 -7.67
C ILE A 168 22.83 -35.36 -6.96
N MET A 169 21.84 -34.47 -6.86
CA MET A 169 20.59 -34.74 -6.13
C MET A 169 19.73 -35.79 -6.80
N GLN A 170 19.64 -35.78 -8.13
CA GLN A 170 18.89 -36.78 -8.89
C GLN A 170 19.49 -38.20 -8.77
N LYS A 171 20.82 -38.30 -8.61
CA LYS A 171 21.51 -39.58 -8.39
C LYS A 171 21.47 -40.02 -6.92
N ALA A 172 21.47 -39.08 -5.98
CA ALA A 172 21.54 -39.36 -4.56
C ALA A 172 20.19 -39.66 -3.91
N LEU A 173 19.10 -39.10 -4.44
CA LEU A 173 17.79 -39.09 -3.79
C LEU A 173 16.67 -39.56 -4.72
N PRO A 174 15.54 -40.05 -4.17
CA PRO A 174 14.36 -40.39 -4.96
C PRO A 174 13.80 -39.19 -5.74
N PRO A 175 13.11 -39.40 -6.89
CA PRO A 175 12.66 -38.32 -7.78
C PRO A 175 11.75 -37.24 -7.15
N ASN A 176 11.05 -37.55 -6.06
CA ASN A 176 10.14 -36.64 -5.37
C ASN A 176 10.67 -36.17 -4.00
N HIS A 177 11.98 -36.26 -3.76
CA HIS A 177 12.55 -35.78 -2.49
C HIS A 177 12.45 -34.24 -2.38
N PRO A 178 12.00 -33.66 -1.25
CA PRO A 178 11.81 -32.21 -1.10
C PRO A 178 13.03 -31.35 -1.47
N GLU A 179 14.24 -31.83 -1.20
CA GLU A 179 15.49 -31.09 -1.51
C GLU A 179 15.75 -30.88 -3.02
N LEU A 180 15.15 -31.71 -3.90
CA LEU A 180 15.18 -31.45 -5.35
C LEU A 180 14.42 -30.17 -5.71
N ALA A 181 13.35 -29.84 -4.97
CA ALA A 181 12.56 -28.64 -5.22
C ALA A 181 13.38 -27.36 -5.01
N THR A 182 14.27 -27.32 -4.02
CA THR A 182 15.16 -26.18 -3.78
C THR A 182 16.07 -25.92 -4.98
N THR A 183 16.65 -26.98 -5.57
CA THR A 183 17.53 -26.84 -6.74
C THR A 183 16.75 -26.40 -7.98
N TYR A 184 15.55 -26.94 -8.19
CA TYR A 184 14.66 -26.47 -9.26
C TYR A 184 14.21 -25.02 -9.06
N ASN A 185 13.94 -24.58 -7.83
CA ASN A 185 13.64 -23.18 -7.54
C ASN A 185 14.83 -22.27 -7.86
N ASN A 186 16.05 -22.68 -7.53
CA ASN A 186 17.24 -21.91 -7.86
C ASN A 186 17.46 -21.79 -9.38
N LEU A 187 17.31 -22.89 -10.12
CA LEU A 187 17.36 -22.88 -11.60
C LEU A 187 16.27 -22.00 -12.19
N GLY A 188 15.04 -22.10 -11.67
CA GLY A 188 13.94 -21.23 -12.08
C GLY A 188 14.23 -19.76 -11.83
N GLY A 189 14.83 -19.43 -10.68
CA GLY A 189 15.29 -18.09 -10.34
C GLY A 189 16.38 -17.57 -11.29
N LEU A 190 17.34 -18.42 -11.64
CA LEU A 190 18.36 -18.07 -12.64
C LEU A 190 17.74 -17.79 -14.01
N CYS A 191 16.87 -18.67 -14.51
CA CYS A 191 16.14 -18.46 -15.76
C CYS A 191 15.28 -17.19 -15.72
N TYR A 192 14.71 -16.84 -14.56
CA TYR A 192 13.96 -15.59 -14.39
C TYR A 192 14.87 -14.37 -14.55
N MET A 193 16.06 -14.39 -13.94
CA MET A 193 17.04 -13.31 -14.05
C MET A 193 17.62 -13.17 -15.48
N THR A 194 17.72 -14.27 -16.23
CA THR A 194 18.11 -14.25 -17.65
C THR A 194 16.93 -13.96 -18.59
N THR A 195 15.75 -13.60 -18.06
CA THR A 195 14.50 -13.30 -18.81
C THR A 195 13.92 -14.49 -19.60
N GLU A 196 14.38 -15.71 -19.33
CA GLU A 196 13.86 -16.95 -19.90
C GLU A 196 12.61 -17.44 -19.13
N TYR A 197 11.56 -16.61 -19.12
CA TYR A 197 10.34 -16.86 -18.35
C TYR A 197 9.69 -18.24 -18.57
N PRO A 198 9.62 -18.82 -19.78
CA PRO A 198 9.06 -20.16 -19.98
C PRO A 198 9.88 -21.25 -19.28
N ASN A 199 11.21 -21.15 -19.32
CA ASN A 199 12.11 -22.09 -18.64
C ASN A 199 11.99 -21.92 -17.11
N ALA A 200 11.93 -20.67 -16.64
CA ALA A 200 11.70 -20.36 -15.23
C ALA A 200 10.40 -21.01 -14.72
N LEU A 201 9.29 -20.82 -15.44
CA LEU A 201 8.00 -21.41 -15.10
C LEU A 201 8.06 -22.94 -15.08
N SER A 202 8.71 -23.57 -16.06
CA SER A 202 8.90 -25.02 -16.10
C SER A 202 9.63 -25.55 -14.87
N HIS A 203 10.71 -24.88 -14.46
CA HIS A 203 11.49 -25.26 -13.28
C HIS A 203 10.69 -25.06 -11.98
N PHE A 204 10.02 -23.91 -11.80
CA PHE A 204 9.19 -23.66 -10.63
C PHE A 204 7.99 -24.62 -10.53
N GLN A 205 7.34 -24.95 -11.64
CA GLN A 205 6.26 -25.93 -11.66
C GLN A 205 6.73 -27.35 -11.28
N LYS A 206 7.94 -27.75 -11.70
CA LYS A 206 8.56 -29.01 -11.26
C LYS A 206 8.84 -29.00 -9.75
N ALA A 207 9.38 -27.90 -9.23
CA ALA A 207 9.60 -27.73 -7.79
C ALA A 207 8.29 -27.82 -7.00
N LEU A 208 7.25 -27.13 -7.47
CA LEU A 208 5.93 -27.12 -6.83
C LEU A 208 5.31 -28.53 -6.81
N LYS A 209 5.39 -29.26 -7.92
CA LYS A 209 4.88 -30.64 -8.01
C LYS A 209 5.57 -31.58 -7.03
N ILE A 210 6.90 -31.46 -6.88
CA ILE A 210 7.66 -32.24 -5.90
C ILE A 210 7.19 -31.91 -4.48
N GLN A 211 7.05 -30.62 -4.16
CA GLN A 211 6.59 -30.18 -2.84
C GLN A 211 5.16 -30.66 -2.55
N GLN A 212 4.25 -30.60 -3.53
CA GLN A 212 2.86 -31.06 -3.37
C GLN A 212 2.73 -32.56 -3.08
N VAL A 213 3.66 -33.37 -3.60
CA VAL A 213 3.67 -34.82 -3.37
C VAL A 213 4.33 -35.19 -2.04
N SER A 214 5.32 -34.41 -1.60
CA SER A 214 6.21 -34.76 -0.48
C SER A 214 5.90 -34.06 0.83
N LEU A 215 5.15 -32.96 0.81
CA LEU A 215 4.84 -32.11 1.96
C LEU A 215 3.32 -31.99 2.15
N SER A 216 2.90 -31.47 3.32
CA SER A 216 1.49 -31.12 3.54
C SER A 216 1.06 -29.98 2.62
N HIS A 217 -0.25 -29.94 2.30
CA HIS A 217 -0.81 -28.99 1.32
C HIS A 217 -0.53 -27.51 1.64
N ASP A 218 -0.45 -27.17 2.93
CA ASP A 218 -0.20 -25.81 3.42
C ASP A 218 1.23 -25.64 3.96
N HIS A 219 2.20 -26.41 3.47
CA HIS A 219 3.57 -26.34 3.99
C HIS A 219 4.24 -24.99 3.65
N PRO A 220 4.79 -24.24 4.63
CA PRO A 220 5.33 -22.89 4.40
C PRO A 220 6.40 -22.79 3.31
N SER A 221 7.17 -23.85 3.04
CA SER A 221 8.18 -23.85 1.98
C SER A 221 7.62 -23.67 0.56
N MET A 222 6.32 -23.92 0.35
CA MET A 222 5.67 -23.74 -0.94
C MET A 222 5.47 -22.25 -1.28
N THR A 223 5.44 -21.39 -0.26
CA THR A 223 5.24 -19.94 -0.42
C THR A 223 6.28 -19.30 -1.34
N ILE A 224 7.56 -19.71 -1.23
CA ILE A 224 8.64 -19.23 -2.10
C ILE A 224 8.35 -19.62 -3.55
N THR A 225 7.95 -20.87 -3.79
CA THR A 225 7.67 -21.38 -5.14
C THR A 225 6.46 -20.66 -5.75
N TYR A 226 5.36 -20.54 -5.01
CA TYR A 226 4.18 -19.78 -5.46
C TYR A 226 4.50 -18.32 -5.73
N ASN A 227 5.26 -17.66 -4.85
CA ASN A 227 5.69 -16.28 -5.04
C ASN A 227 6.53 -16.12 -6.31
N ASN A 228 7.49 -17.02 -6.54
CA ASN A 228 8.33 -16.98 -7.74
C ASN A 228 7.50 -17.21 -9.02
N ILE A 229 6.57 -18.17 -9.03
CA ILE A 229 5.64 -18.38 -10.14
C ILE A 229 4.80 -17.12 -10.38
N GLY A 230 4.31 -16.49 -9.31
CA GLY A 230 3.61 -15.22 -9.37
C GLY A 230 4.45 -14.11 -10.01
N SER A 231 5.74 -14.04 -9.71
CA SER A 231 6.67 -13.06 -10.30
C SER A 231 6.91 -13.31 -11.79
N VAL A 232 6.99 -14.59 -12.21
CA VAL A 232 7.07 -14.93 -13.64
C VAL A 232 5.80 -14.48 -14.36
N TYR A 233 4.62 -14.80 -13.84
CA TYR A 233 3.36 -14.39 -14.45
C TYR A 233 3.18 -12.87 -14.47
N HIS A 234 3.60 -12.17 -13.42
CA HIS A 234 3.58 -10.71 -13.38
C HIS A 234 4.48 -10.11 -14.48
N SER A 235 5.67 -10.70 -14.70
CA SER A 235 6.60 -10.26 -15.75
C SER A 235 6.15 -10.63 -17.17
N LEU A 236 5.23 -11.59 -17.30
CA LEU A 236 4.57 -11.97 -18.55
C LEU A 236 3.25 -11.20 -18.78
N ASP A 237 2.93 -10.23 -17.92
CA ASP A 237 1.65 -9.50 -17.88
C ASP A 237 0.40 -10.36 -17.67
N ASP A 238 0.55 -11.59 -17.18
CA ASP A 238 -0.55 -12.46 -16.78
C ASP A 238 -0.94 -12.19 -15.33
N TYR A 239 -1.55 -11.02 -15.11
CA TYR A 239 -1.92 -10.54 -13.79
C TYR A 239 -2.91 -11.44 -13.03
N PRO A 240 -3.92 -12.07 -13.67
CA PRO A 240 -4.82 -13.00 -12.96
C PRO A 240 -4.08 -14.19 -12.36
N ASN A 241 -3.17 -14.82 -13.13
CA ASN A 241 -2.38 -15.94 -12.60
C ASN A 241 -1.36 -15.45 -11.57
N ALA A 242 -0.74 -14.29 -11.75
CA ALA A 242 0.14 -13.69 -10.75
C ALA A 242 -0.59 -13.48 -9.42
N LEU A 243 -1.76 -12.85 -9.46
CA LEU A 243 -2.61 -12.57 -8.30
C LEU A 243 -3.05 -13.87 -7.60
N SER A 244 -3.44 -14.89 -8.35
CA SER A 244 -3.81 -16.18 -7.78
C SER A 244 -2.66 -16.80 -6.99
N ASN A 245 -1.45 -16.81 -7.54
CA ASN A 245 -0.28 -17.39 -6.86
C ASN A 245 0.14 -16.57 -5.63
N TYR A 246 0.09 -15.24 -5.70
CA TYR A 246 0.39 -14.38 -4.55
C TYR A 246 -0.68 -14.48 -3.45
N LYS A 247 -1.96 -14.63 -3.81
CA LYS A 247 -3.03 -14.89 -2.82
C LYS A 247 -2.87 -16.24 -2.15
N THR A 248 -2.56 -17.30 -2.90
CA THR A 248 -2.24 -18.61 -2.29
C THR A 248 -1.03 -18.51 -1.36
N THR A 249 0.00 -17.74 -1.75
CA THR A 249 1.15 -17.46 -0.88
C THR A 249 0.71 -16.79 0.43
N LEU A 250 -0.13 -15.76 0.34
CA LEU A 250 -0.68 -15.05 1.49
C LEU A 250 -1.51 -15.98 2.40
N GLU A 251 -2.39 -16.81 1.82
CA GLU A 251 -3.24 -17.76 2.56
C GLU A 251 -2.40 -18.78 3.35
N ILE A 252 -1.37 -19.38 2.72
CA ILE A 252 -0.47 -20.33 3.39
C ILE A 252 0.31 -19.62 4.52
N MET A 253 0.77 -18.40 4.29
CA MET A 253 1.46 -17.61 5.32
C MET A 253 0.53 -17.26 6.48
N GLN A 254 -0.71 -16.84 6.22
CA GLN A 254 -1.69 -16.50 7.27
C GLN A 254 -2.13 -17.71 8.11
N LYS A 255 -2.12 -18.92 7.56
CA LYS A 255 -2.38 -20.15 8.33
C LYS A 255 -1.23 -20.56 9.24
N SER A 256 0.01 -20.24 8.86
CA SER A 256 1.22 -20.68 9.55
C SER A 256 1.84 -19.63 10.48
N LEU A 257 1.51 -18.36 10.25
CA LEU A 257 2.05 -17.21 10.97
C LEU A 257 0.92 -16.43 11.66
N THR A 258 1.27 -15.60 12.64
CA THR A 258 0.31 -14.67 13.25
C THR A 258 -0.14 -13.60 12.25
N MET A 259 -1.34 -13.03 12.43
CA MET A 259 -1.96 -12.10 11.48
C MET A 259 -1.10 -10.90 11.06
N ASN A 260 -0.14 -10.47 11.89
CA ASN A 260 0.75 -9.33 11.60
C ASN A 260 2.21 -9.74 11.42
N HIS A 261 2.50 -10.99 11.06
CA HIS A 261 3.89 -11.43 10.94
C HIS A 261 4.62 -10.62 9.84
N PRO A 262 5.86 -10.10 10.10
CA PRO A 262 6.61 -9.29 9.13
C PRO A 262 6.78 -9.91 7.75
N SER A 263 6.78 -11.24 7.63
CA SER A 263 6.86 -11.95 6.34
C SER A 263 5.67 -11.68 5.40
N LEU A 264 4.51 -11.27 5.92
CA LEU A 264 3.32 -10.97 5.11
C LEU A 264 3.50 -9.71 4.24
N VAL A 265 4.42 -8.81 4.63
CA VAL A 265 4.78 -7.58 3.91
C VAL A 265 5.11 -7.84 2.44
N ILE A 266 5.87 -8.91 2.15
CA ILE A 266 6.29 -9.24 0.78
C ILE A 266 5.07 -9.64 -0.06
N ALA A 267 4.19 -10.46 0.49
CA ALA A 267 2.99 -10.91 -0.21
C ALA A 267 2.03 -9.74 -0.49
N TYR A 268 1.78 -8.88 0.51
CA TYR A 268 0.94 -7.70 0.33
C TYR A 268 1.52 -6.71 -0.68
N ASN A 269 2.83 -6.43 -0.62
CA ASN A 269 3.48 -5.55 -1.59
C ASN A 269 3.38 -6.12 -3.03
N ASN A 270 3.62 -7.42 -3.22
CA ASN A 270 3.52 -8.06 -4.54
C ASN A 270 2.09 -8.03 -5.08
N ILE A 271 1.08 -8.28 -4.24
CA ILE A 271 -0.33 -8.14 -4.61
C ILE A 271 -0.65 -6.69 -4.99
N GLY A 272 -0.16 -5.72 -4.21
CA GLY A 272 -0.31 -4.29 -4.49
C GLY A 272 0.27 -3.90 -5.84
N LEU A 273 1.47 -4.38 -6.18
CA LEU A 273 2.12 -4.14 -7.48
C LEU A 273 1.36 -4.76 -8.65
N VAL A 274 0.74 -5.93 -8.48
CA VAL A 274 -0.12 -6.53 -9.50
C VAL A 274 -1.37 -5.69 -9.72
N TYR A 275 -2.04 -5.25 -8.64
CA TYR A 275 -3.20 -4.36 -8.76
C TYR A 275 -2.85 -3.01 -9.41
N TYR A 276 -1.66 -2.47 -9.10
CA TYR A 276 -1.14 -1.29 -9.78
C TYR A 276 -0.98 -1.53 -11.29
N SER A 277 -0.38 -2.66 -11.67
CA SER A 277 -0.18 -3.03 -13.08
C SER A 277 -1.52 -3.22 -13.80
N MET A 278 -2.56 -3.68 -13.10
CA MET A 278 -3.93 -3.79 -13.62
C MET A 278 -4.70 -2.46 -13.66
N GLY A 279 -4.11 -1.34 -13.20
CA GLY A 279 -4.78 -0.05 -13.10
C GLY A 279 -5.80 0.07 -11.96
N GLU A 280 -5.87 -0.91 -11.05
CA GLU A 280 -6.75 -0.92 -9.88
C GLU A 280 -6.08 -0.22 -8.68
N TYR A 281 -5.80 1.08 -8.83
CA TYR A 281 -4.95 1.85 -7.91
C TYR A 281 -5.47 1.89 -6.46
N SER A 282 -6.79 1.90 -6.24
CA SER A 282 -7.38 1.91 -4.89
C SER A 282 -7.10 0.62 -4.13
N LYS A 283 -7.19 -0.54 -4.80
CA LYS A 283 -6.82 -1.83 -4.19
C LYS A 283 -5.31 -1.88 -3.95
N ALA A 284 -4.51 -1.43 -4.91
CA ALA A 284 -3.06 -1.35 -4.74
C ALA A 284 -2.68 -0.53 -3.51
N LEU A 285 -3.30 0.65 -3.34
CA LEU A 285 -3.11 1.51 -2.17
C LEU A 285 -3.47 0.80 -0.87
N SER A 286 -4.63 0.12 -0.80
CA SER A 286 -5.04 -0.60 0.42
C SER A 286 -4.02 -1.66 0.86
N TYR A 287 -3.42 -2.41 -0.08
CA TYR A 287 -2.41 -3.41 0.23
C TYR A 287 -1.08 -2.80 0.67
N LEU A 288 -0.70 -1.65 0.10
CA LEU A 288 0.48 -0.91 0.53
C LEU A 288 0.29 -0.25 1.91
N GLU A 289 -0.92 0.20 2.23
CA GLU A 289 -1.28 0.72 3.55
C GLU A 289 -1.19 -0.38 4.61
N MET A 290 -1.74 -1.57 4.35
CA MET A 290 -1.55 -2.75 5.21
C MET A 290 -0.07 -3.11 5.38
N THR A 291 0.71 -2.98 4.30
CA THR A 291 2.16 -3.21 4.34
C THR A 291 2.88 -2.23 5.26
N LEU A 292 2.55 -0.93 5.15
CA LEU A 292 3.12 0.13 5.96
C LEU A 292 2.78 -0.07 7.45
N GLU A 293 1.54 -0.44 7.74
CA GLU A 293 1.02 -0.68 9.07
C GLU A 293 1.77 -1.83 9.77
N ILE A 294 1.91 -2.99 9.11
CA ILE A 294 2.70 -4.11 9.65
C ILE A 294 4.15 -3.68 9.87
N GLN A 295 4.77 -2.97 8.91
CA GLN A 295 6.14 -2.51 9.07
C GLN A 295 6.31 -1.57 10.28
N GLN A 296 5.38 -0.66 10.52
CA GLN A 296 5.42 0.29 11.64
C GLN A 296 5.26 -0.40 13.01
N GLN A 297 4.68 -1.59 13.09
CA GLN A 297 4.55 -2.34 14.35
C GLN A 297 5.87 -2.98 14.80
N PHE A 298 6.71 -3.43 13.87
CA PHE A 298 7.91 -4.23 14.19
C PHE A 298 9.23 -3.51 13.90
N LEU A 299 9.22 -2.47 13.08
CA LEU A 299 10.41 -1.73 12.68
C LEU A 299 10.42 -0.36 13.35
N THR A 300 11.62 0.16 13.58
CA THR A 300 11.76 1.55 14.03
C THR A 300 11.20 2.50 12.97
N PRO A 301 10.58 3.64 13.35
CA PRO A 301 10.02 4.59 12.38
C PRO A 301 11.00 5.08 11.31
N VAL A 302 12.30 5.06 11.63
CA VAL A 302 13.40 5.33 10.70
C VAL A 302 13.95 3.99 10.19
N HIS A 303 13.30 3.41 9.19
CA HIS A 303 13.74 2.15 8.56
C HIS A 303 13.59 2.21 7.03
N LEU A 304 14.53 1.61 6.30
CA LEU A 304 14.57 1.65 4.83
C LEU A 304 13.31 1.07 4.18
N SER A 305 12.78 -0.05 4.69
CA SER A 305 11.57 -0.66 4.13
C SER A 305 10.34 0.25 4.25
N ILE A 306 10.22 1.01 5.35
CA ILE A 306 9.14 2.00 5.54
C ILE A 306 9.28 3.11 4.50
N ALA A 307 10.50 3.59 4.26
CA ALA A 307 10.76 4.59 3.24
C ALA A 307 10.39 4.09 1.83
N THR A 308 10.73 2.84 1.49
CA THR A 308 10.33 2.22 0.22
C THR A 308 8.81 2.14 0.10
N THR A 309 8.10 1.74 1.16
CA THR A 309 6.63 1.69 1.16
C THR A 309 6.01 3.07 0.97
N TYR A 310 6.54 4.12 1.64
CA TYR A 310 6.11 5.50 1.40
C TYR A 310 6.34 5.94 -0.05
N SER A 311 7.49 5.60 -0.65
CA SER A 311 7.75 5.88 -2.07
C SER A 311 6.73 5.19 -2.97
N ASN A 312 6.41 3.91 -2.72
CA ASN A 312 5.42 3.17 -3.50
C ASN A 312 4.01 3.78 -3.36
N ILE A 313 3.59 4.13 -2.15
CA ILE A 313 2.33 4.85 -1.90
C ILE A 313 2.32 6.20 -2.63
N GLY A 314 3.45 6.92 -2.63
CA GLY A 314 3.60 8.16 -3.39
C GLY A 314 3.38 7.96 -4.90
N VAL A 315 3.92 6.88 -5.48
CA VAL A 315 3.67 6.53 -6.89
C VAL A 315 2.19 6.22 -7.13
N MET A 316 1.50 5.55 -6.20
CA MET A 316 0.06 5.27 -6.32
C MET A 316 -0.75 6.56 -6.34
N TYR A 317 -0.51 7.47 -5.39
CA TYR A 317 -1.18 8.77 -5.36
C TYR A 317 -0.87 9.61 -6.61
N SER A 318 0.34 9.51 -7.16
CA SER A 318 0.67 10.18 -8.42
C SER A 318 -0.15 9.61 -9.59
N SER A 319 -0.42 8.29 -9.58
CA SER A 319 -1.20 7.62 -10.61
C SER A 319 -2.71 7.88 -10.48
N THR A 320 -3.21 8.18 -9.27
CA THR A 320 -4.60 8.63 -9.04
C THR A 320 -4.80 10.13 -9.27
N GLY A 321 -3.73 10.89 -9.53
CA GLY A 321 -3.76 12.35 -9.72
C GLY A 321 -3.81 13.14 -8.41
N GLU A 322 -3.62 12.51 -7.26
CA GLU A 322 -3.51 13.15 -5.95
C GLU A 322 -2.07 13.60 -5.68
N TYR A 323 -1.55 14.49 -6.54
CA TYR A 323 -0.14 14.88 -6.55
C TYR A 323 0.37 15.48 -5.23
N SER A 324 -0.49 16.14 -4.45
CA SER A 324 -0.13 16.68 -3.12
C SER A 324 0.16 15.57 -2.11
N LYS A 325 -0.67 14.53 -2.07
CA LYS A 325 -0.42 13.33 -1.25
C LYS A 325 0.77 12.54 -1.78
N ALA A 326 0.94 12.48 -3.10
CA ALA A 326 2.10 11.86 -3.72
C ALA A 326 3.40 12.51 -3.23
N LEU A 327 3.49 13.84 -3.34
CA LEU A 327 4.66 14.61 -2.92
C LEU A 327 4.94 14.43 -1.42
N SER A 328 3.91 14.54 -0.57
CA SER A 328 4.06 14.35 0.88
C SER A 328 4.62 12.96 1.25
N ASN A 329 4.19 11.89 0.55
CA ASN A 329 4.71 10.55 0.80
C ASN A 329 6.14 10.38 0.27
N GLN A 330 6.47 10.96 -0.90
CA GLN A 330 7.84 10.95 -1.41
C GLN A 330 8.80 11.74 -0.51
N GLU A 331 8.37 12.87 0.05
CA GLU A 331 9.15 13.65 1.02
C GLU A 331 9.43 12.87 2.30
N LYS A 332 8.43 12.16 2.84
CA LYS A 332 8.63 11.25 3.99
C LYS A 332 9.65 10.15 3.68
N ALA A 333 9.56 9.53 2.49
CA ALA A 333 10.52 8.54 2.05
C ALA A 333 11.95 9.13 1.97
N LEU A 334 12.08 10.32 1.37
CA LEU A 334 13.34 11.02 1.23
C LEU A 334 13.97 11.35 2.60
N GLU A 335 13.18 11.87 3.54
CA GLU A 335 13.64 12.23 4.88
C GLU A 335 14.23 11.01 5.61
N ILE A 336 13.54 9.86 5.57
CA ILE A 336 14.02 8.63 6.19
C ILE A 336 15.30 8.14 5.51
N MET A 337 15.34 8.12 4.17
CA MET A 337 16.51 7.66 3.43
C MET A 337 17.73 8.55 3.66
N GLN A 338 17.57 9.88 3.71
CA GLN A 338 18.67 10.81 3.99
C GLN A 338 19.27 10.63 5.38
N LYS A 339 18.48 10.22 6.38
CA LYS A 339 18.96 9.95 7.74
C LYS A 339 19.77 8.66 7.83
N LEU A 340 19.45 7.66 7.01
CA LEU A 340 20.03 6.31 7.09
C LEU A 340 21.17 6.06 6.12
N LEU A 341 21.13 6.71 4.94
CA LEU A 341 22.00 6.40 3.82
C LEU A 341 23.04 7.50 3.58
N PRO A 342 24.24 7.14 3.10
CA PRO A 342 25.19 8.10 2.56
C PRO A 342 24.57 8.93 1.43
N SER A 343 25.04 10.17 1.26
CA SER A 343 24.48 11.12 0.30
C SER A 343 24.57 10.69 -1.17
N ASN A 344 25.39 9.69 -1.50
CA ASN A 344 25.57 9.12 -2.84
C ASN A 344 24.87 7.77 -3.04
N HIS A 345 23.98 7.36 -2.13
CA HIS A 345 23.28 6.08 -2.24
C HIS A 345 22.20 6.11 -3.34
N LEU A 346 22.14 5.08 -4.19
CA LEU A 346 21.26 5.01 -5.36
C LEU A 346 19.76 5.15 -5.01
N SER A 347 19.32 4.64 -3.87
CA SER A 347 17.92 4.80 -3.43
C SER A 347 17.49 6.27 -3.27
N LEU A 348 18.41 7.17 -2.92
CA LEU A 348 18.11 8.61 -2.87
C LEU A 348 17.83 9.15 -4.28
N ALA A 349 18.59 8.70 -5.28
CA ALA A 349 18.35 9.08 -6.67
C ALA A 349 16.98 8.63 -7.16
N THR A 350 16.55 7.42 -6.80
CA THR A 350 15.21 6.91 -7.16
C THR A 350 14.10 7.80 -6.60
N VAL A 351 14.18 8.19 -5.32
CA VAL A 351 13.17 9.06 -4.69
C VAL A 351 13.21 10.47 -5.30
N TYR A 352 14.38 11.05 -5.54
CA TYR A 352 14.48 12.34 -6.25
C TYR A 352 13.88 12.28 -7.66
N ASN A 353 14.13 11.20 -8.40
CA ASN A 353 13.53 11.02 -9.71
C ASN A 353 12.00 10.94 -9.64
N ASN A 354 11.44 10.22 -8.67
CA ASN A 354 9.99 10.13 -8.46
C ASN A 354 9.38 11.49 -8.07
N ILE A 355 10.04 12.25 -7.19
CA ILE A 355 9.63 13.63 -6.84
C ILE A 355 9.65 14.51 -8.10
N GLY A 356 10.67 14.37 -8.95
CA GLY A 356 10.76 15.09 -10.22
C GLY A 356 9.58 14.78 -11.15
N LEU A 357 9.18 13.51 -11.26
CA LEU A 357 8.00 13.10 -12.03
C LEU A 357 6.69 13.70 -11.48
N VAL A 358 6.54 13.78 -10.16
CA VAL A 358 5.37 14.41 -9.53
C VAL A 358 5.34 15.92 -9.82
N HIS A 359 6.47 16.63 -9.67
CA HIS A 359 6.55 18.05 -10.05
C HIS A 359 6.30 18.28 -11.54
N ASN A 360 6.75 17.38 -12.42
CA ASN A 360 6.46 17.45 -13.84
C ASN A 360 4.95 17.35 -14.10
N SER A 361 4.27 16.46 -13.37
CA SER A 361 2.81 16.26 -13.46
C SER A 361 2.02 17.46 -12.90
N LEU A 362 2.60 18.20 -11.96
CA LEU A 362 2.07 19.47 -11.44
C LEU A 362 2.34 20.68 -12.36
N GLY A 363 3.14 20.52 -13.42
CA GLY A 363 3.59 21.63 -14.27
C GLY A 363 4.72 22.47 -13.66
N GLU A 364 5.30 22.04 -12.55
CA GLU A 364 6.40 22.70 -11.85
C GLU A 364 7.76 22.29 -12.44
N TYR A 365 7.95 22.54 -13.75
CA TYR A 365 9.07 22.01 -14.51
C TYR A 365 10.45 22.38 -13.95
N SER A 366 10.61 23.57 -13.35
CA SER A 366 11.87 23.98 -12.72
C SER A 366 12.24 23.10 -11.52
N ASN A 367 11.25 22.77 -10.67
CA ASN A 367 11.45 21.89 -9.52
C ASN A 367 11.72 20.45 -9.98
N ALA A 368 11.04 20.01 -11.04
CA ALA A 368 11.26 18.70 -11.66
C ALA A 368 12.71 18.54 -12.14
N LEU A 369 13.23 19.52 -12.89
CA LEU A 369 14.61 19.51 -13.38
C LEU A 369 15.62 19.49 -12.24
N LEU A 370 15.44 20.30 -11.19
CA LEU A 370 16.33 20.29 -10.01
C LEU A 370 16.38 18.91 -9.34
N CYS A 371 15.25 18.21 -9.26
CA CYS A 371 15.19 16.88 -8.67
C CYS A 371 15.86 15.84 -9.58
N HIS A 372 15.61 15.89 -10.89
CA HIS A 372 16.27 15.00 -11.84
C HIS A 372 17.79 15.23 -11.92
N GLU A 373 18.26 16.48 -11.87
CA GLU A 373 19.68 16.82 -11.82
C GLU A 373 20.36 16.25 -10.57
N LYS A 374 19.73 16.37 -9.40
CA LYS A 374 20.22 15.74 -8.16
C LYS A 374 20.27 14.22 -8.27
N ALA A 375 19.22 13.61 -8.82
CA ALA A 375 19.21 12.16 -9.05
C ALA A 375 20.36 11.74 -9.98
N PHE A 376 20.58 12.48 -11.07
CA PHE A 376 21.65 12.23 -12.03
C PHE A 376 23.02 12.31 -11.36
N GLU A 377 23.28 13.37 -10.58
CA GLU A 377 24.54 13.58 -9.86
C GLU A 377 24.83 12.44 -8.88
N ILE A 378 23.81 11.97 -8.14
CA ILE A 378 23.96 10.85 -7.19
C ILE A 378 24.36 9.57 -7.92
N VAL A 379 23.67 9.20 -9.00
CA VAL A 379 23.98 7.97 -9.75
C VAL A 379 25.36 8.09 -10.40
N GLN A 380 25.70 9.25 -10.96
CA GLN A 380 26.99 9.48 -11.61
C GLN A 380 28.16 9.36 -10.62
N LYS A 381 27.99 9.81 -9.38
CA LYS A 381 29.01 9.73 -8.32
C LYS A 381 29.05 8.39 -7.58
N SER A 382 28.18 7.44 -7.92
CA SER A 382 28.16 6.13 -7.29
C SER A 382 29.34 5.26 -7.75
N SER A 383 29.79 4.35 -6.89
CA SER A 383 30.97 3.48 -7.13
C SER A 383 30.79 2.53 -8.33
N LEU A 384 29.53 2.22 -8.68
CA LEU A 384 29.09 1.39 -9.80
C LEU A 384 27.92 2.14 -10.47
N PRO A 385 28.20 3.07 -11.41
CA PRO A 385 27.14 3.84 -12.07
C PRO A 385 26.19 2.91 -12.81
N ASP A 386 24.95 2.86 -12.37
CA ASP A 386 23.90 2.14 -13.08
C ASP A 386 23.52 2.91 -14.35
N CYS A 387 23.97 2.38 -15.49
CA CYS A 387 23.71 2.95 -16.81
C CYS A 387 22.20 3.02 -17.10
N ALA A 388 21.40 2.07 -16.60
CA ALA A 388 19.95 2.07 -16.81
C ALA A 388 19.28 3.24 -16.06
N SER A 389 19.65 3.45 -14.79
CA SER A 389 19.16 4.59 -14.00
C SER A 389 19.56 5.93 -14.61
N LEU A 390 20.82 6.10 -15.04
CA LEU A 390 21.26 7.35 -15.71
C LEU A 390 20.47 7.61 -16.98
N ALA A 391 20.30 6.59 -17.82
CA ALA A 391 19.52 6.70 -19.04
C ALA A 391 18.05 7.03 -18.77
N ALA A 392 17.45 6.46 -17.73
CA ALA A 392 16.07 6.74 -17.34
C ALA A 392 15.90 8.19 -16.87
N ILE A 393 16.84 8.70 -16.07
CA ILE A 393 16.83 10.10 -15.63
C ILE A 393 16.99 11.06 -16.82
N CYS A 394 17.93 10.79 -17.74
CA CYS A 394 18.06 11.58 -18.97
C CYS A 394 16.77 11.56 -19.81
N ASN A 395 16.12 10.39 -19.93
CA ASN A 395 14.83 10.30 -20.62
C ASN A 395 13.75 11.14 -19.93
N ASN A 396 13.68 11.13 -18.60
CA ASN A 396 12.72 11.94 -17.85
C ASN A 396 13.01 13.44 -17.97
N MET A 397 14.27 13.86 -17.93
CA MET A 397 14.66 15.26 -18.22
C MET A 397 14.27 15.66 -19.64
N GLY A 398 14.48 14.77 -20.62
CA GLY A 398 14.04 14.96 -22.00
C GLY A 398 12.52 15.18 -22.09
N LEU A 399 11.74 14.38 -21.36
CA LEU A 399 10.29 14.55 -21.24
C LEU A 399 9.93 15.91 -20.63
N THR A 400 10.54 16.30 -19.51
CA THR A 400 10.30 17.61 -18.89
C THR A 400 10.61 18.77 -19.84
N TYR A 401 11.74 18.73 -20.56
CA TYR A 401 12.06 19.77 -21.56
C TYR A 401 11.08 19.77 -22.74
N CYS A 402 10.56 18.60 -23.12
CA CYS A 402 9.54 18.48 -24.16
C CYS A 402 8.23 19.14 -23.73
N GLU A 403 7.77 18.91 -22.50
CA GLU A 403 6.58 19.55 -21.91
C GLU A 403 6.76 21.09 -21.81
N MET A 404 7.97 21.57 -21.56
CA MET A 404 8.30 23.00 -21.59
C MET A 404 8.35 23.60 -23.01
N GLY A 405 8.22 22.79 -24.07
CA GLY A 405 8.39 23.22 -25.47
C GLY A 405 9.86 23.47 -25.89
N LYS A 406 10.83 23.12 -25.05
CA LYS A 406 12.27 23.30 -25.31
C LYS A 406 12.85 22.09 -26.04
N TYR A 407 12.44 21.93 -27.30
CA TYR A 407 12.66 20.71 -28.05
C TYR A 407 14.13 20.36 -28.35
N SER A 408 15.02 21.35 -28.48
CA SER A 408 16.46 21.11 -28.70
C SER A 408 17.12 20.50 -27.46
N SER A 409 16.81 21.01 -26.28
CA SER A 409 17.29 20.45 -25.00
C SER A 409 16.70 19.05 -24.78
N ALA A 410 15.41 18.85 -25.07
CA ALA A 410 14.78 17.55 -24.98
C ALA A 410 15.51 16.50 -25.84
N LEU A 411 15.79 16.83 -27.11
CA LEU A 411 16.52 15.94 -28.02
C LEU A 411 17.91 15.59 -27.48
N SER A 412 18.65 16.58 -26.98
CA SER A 412 19.99 16.36 -26.42
C SER A 412 19.98 15.34 -25.26
N TYR A 413 19.01 15.43 -24.36
CA TYR A 413 18.90 14.49 -23.24
C TYR A 413 18.42 13.09 -23.68
N TYR A 414 17.54 13.00 -24.67
CA TYR A 414 17.18 11.71 -25.25
C TYR A 414 18.35 11.04 -25.98
N GLU A 415 19.14 11.82 -26.74
CA GLU A 415 20.36 11.31 -27.40
C GLU A 415 21.38 10.82 -26.38
N GLN A 416 21.58 11.57 -25.29
CA GLN A 416 22.41 11.15 -24.17
C GLN A 416 21.91 9.83 -23.55
N SER A 417 20.59 9.68 -23.36
CA SER A 417 19.99 8.44 -22.87
C SER A 417 20.26 7.26 -23.81
N ILE A 418 20.09 7.45 -25.12
CA ILE A 418 20.36 6.42 -26.13
C ILE A 418 21.85 6.05 -26.16
N GLU A 419 22.75 7.02 -26.03
CA GLU A 419 24.19 6.81 -26.03
C GLU A 419 24.64 5.98 -24.81
N ILE A 420 24.17 6.35 -23.61
CA ILE A 420 24.43 5.61 -22.37
C ILE A 420 23.98 4.14 -22.52
N GLN A 421 22.81 3.91 -23.09
CA GLN A 421 22.29 2.57 -23.29
C GLN A 421 23.12 1.78 -24.31
N LYS A 422 23.50 2.38 -25.45
CA LYS A 422 24.33 1.71 -26.47
C LYS A 422 25.74 1.36 -25.98
N GLN A 423 26.29 2.15 -25.06
CA GLN A 423 27.62 1.92 -24.48
C GLN A 423 27.59 0.94 -23.29
N SER A 424 26.40 0.58 -22.79
CA SER A 424 26.24 -0.37 -21.70
C SER A 424 26.57 -1.80 -22.15
N ALA A 425 27.26 -2.57 -21.30
CA ALA A 425 27.50 -4.00 -21.50
C ALA A 425 26.20 -4.84 -21.40
N SER A 426 25.14 -4.28 -20.83
CA SER A 426 23.81 -4.88 -20.73
C SER A 426 22.76 -3.78 -20.97
N PRO A 427 22.45 -3.45 -22.24
CA PRO A 427 21.48 -2.42 -22.57
C PRO A 427 20.07 -2.84 -22.13
N SER A 428 19.32 -1.92 -21.52
CA SER A 428 17.90 -2.13 -21.25
C SER A 428 17.12 -1.89 -22.55
N GLU A 429 16.78 -2.96 -23.25
CA GLU A 429 16.03 -2.89 -24.51
C GLU A 429 14.64 -2.25 -24.33
N SER A 430 14.01 -2.52 -23.18
CA SER A 430 12.74 -1.88 -22.80
C SER A 430 12.87 -0.35 -22.67
N LEU A 431 13.90 0.13 -21.95
CA LEU A 431 14.15 1.57 -21.82
C LEU A 431 14.54 2.21 -23.16
N LEU A 432 15.27 1.48 -24.01
CA LEU A 432 15.69 1.97 -25.33
C LEU A 432 14.47 2.16 -26.24
N SER A 433 13.56 1.19 -26.24
CA SER A 433 12.29 1.30 -26.96
C SER A 433 11.49 2.51 -26.47
N THR A 434 11.39 2.70 -25.16
CA THR A 434 10.69 3.84 -24.54
C THR A 434 11.32 5.17 -24.95
N THR A 435 12.65 5.25 -24.98
CA THR A 435 13.38 6.45 -25.37
C THR A 435 13.14 6.76 -26.85
N TYR A 436 13.18 5.76 -27.74
CA TYR A 436 12.85 5.95 -29.16
C TYR A 436 11.40 6.38 -29.37
N ARG A 437 10.45 5.83 -28.61
CA ARG A 437 9.05 6.28 -28.64
C ARG A 437 8.94 7.75 -28.25
N ASN A 438 9.61 8.18 -27.19
CA ASN A 438 9.60 9.57 -26.73
C ASN A 438 10.26 10.53 -27.74
N VAL A 439 11.36 10.11 -28.38
CA VAL A 439 11.98 10.86 -29.50
C VAL A 439 11.02 10.94 -30.70
N GLY A 440 10.30 9.86 -30.99
CA GLY A 440 9.25 9.85 -32.00
C GLY A 440 8.16 10.89 -31.72
N SER A 441 7.65 10.91 -30.49
CA SER A 441 6.67 11.89 -30.01
C SER A 441 7.21 13.32 -30.07
N LEU A 442 8.47 13.54 -29.69
CA LEU A 442 9.13 14.84 -29.79
C LEU A 442 9.18 15.34 -31.25
N TYR A 443 9.59 14.49 -32.20
CA TYR A 443 9.59 14.85 -33.63
C TYR A 443 8.17 15.05 -34.17
N ALA A 444 7.18 14.33 -33.66
CA ALA A 444 5.77 14.54 -34.00
C ALA A 444 5.31 15.95 -33.57
N SER A 445 5.66 16.37 -32.34
CA SER A 445 5.39 17.73 -31.84
C SER A 445 6.11 18.82 -32.65
N MET A 446 7.29 18.53 -33.21
CA MET A 446 7.98 19.45 -34.13
C MET A 446 7.39 19.45 -35.56
N GLY A 447 6.41 18.60 -35.88
CA GLY A 447 5.86 18.42 -37.23
C GLY A 447 6.76 17.62 -38.19
N GLN A 448 7.84 17.00 -37.72
CA GLN A 448 8.74 16.18 -38.53
C GLN A 448 8.23 14.73 -38.62
N HIS A 449 7.10 14.55 -39.32
CA HIS A 449 6.35 13.28 -39.32
C HIS A 449 7.16 12.07 -39.81
N SER A 450 8.02 12.22 -40.81
CA SER A 450 8.84 11.11 -41.34
C SER A 450 9.86 10.60 -40.32
N LYS A 451 10.52 11.50 -39.60
CA LYS A 451 11.43 11.13 -38.52
C LYS A 451 10.67 10.51 -37.35
N ALA A 452 9.55 11.12 -36.95
CA ALA A 452 8.69 10.58 -35.89
C ALA A 452 8.33 9.11 -36.16
N LEU A 453 7.83 8.82 -37.37
CA LEU A 453 7.48 7.47 -37.78
C LEU A 453 8.70 6.51 -37.76
N SER A 454 9.87 6.96 -38.20
CA SER A 454 11.08 6.13 -38.18
C SER A 454 11.48 5.71 -36.76
N TYR A 455 11.41 6.61 -35.79
CA TYR A 455 11.72 6.32 -34.39
C TYR A 455 10.66 5.45 -33.74
N PHE A 456 9.38 5.66 -34.03
CA PHE A 456 8.32 4.75 -33.58
C PHE A 456 8.51 3.33 -34.12
N MET A 457 8.91 3.17 -35.38
CA MET A 457 9.20 1.86 -35.97
C MET A 457 10.43 1.20 -35.34
N MET A 458 11.46 1.97 -34.97
CA MET A 458 12.59 1.45 -34.20
C MET A 458 12.15 0.97 -32.81
N SER A 459 11.24 1.68 -32.14
CA SER A 459 10.65 1.24 -30.88
C SER A 459 9.87 -0.06 -31.03
N ILE A 460 8.99 -0.17 -32.05
CA ILE A 460 8.21 -1.38 -32.33
C ILE A 460 9.14 -2.56 -32.56
N LYS A 461 10.18 -2.40 -33.39
CA LYS A 461 11.11 -3.49 -33.69
C LYS A 461 11.71 -4.09 -32.42
N ILE A 462 12.18 -3.24 -31.51
CA ILE A 462 12.72 -3.71 -30.23
C ILE A 462 11.62 -4.38 -29.39
N GLN A 463 10.42 -3.79 -29.33
CA GLN A 463 9.31 -4.36 -28.57
C GLN A 463 8.86 -5.73 -29.10
N GLU A 464 8.81 -5.93 -30.42
CA GLU A 464 8.44 -7.21 -31.04
C GLU A 464 9.53 -8.28 -30.87
N GLU A 465 10.80 -7.90 -30.82
CA GLU A 465 11.92 -8.81 -30.58
C GLU A 465 12.01 -9.27 -29.12
N THR A 466 11.50 -8.46 -28.17
CA THR A 466 11.76 -8.64 -26.73
C THR A 466 10.53 -8.95 -25.89
N LEU A 467 9.35 -8.53 -26.34
CA LEU A 467 8.11 -8.61 -25.56
C LEU A 467 7.10 -9.57 -26.21
N SER A 468 6.08 -9.95 -25.44
CA SER A 468 4.99 -10.75 -25.97
C SER A 468 4.17 -9.95 -27.02
N PRO A 469 3.54 -10.61 -28.01
CA PRO A 469 2.77 -9.92 -29.07
C PRO A 469 1.61 -9.05 -28.56
N ASN A 470 1.14 -9.27 -27.33
CA ASN A 470 0.08 -8.50 -26.69
C ASN A 470 0.61 -7.62 -25.54
N HIS A 471 1.91 -7.33 -25.50
CA HIS A 471 2.46 -6.52 -24.42
C HIS A 471 1.92 -5.08 -24.48
N PRO A 472 1.45 -4.49 -23.36
CA PRO A 472 0.84 -3.15 -23.30
C PRO A 472 1.69 -2.01 -23.89
N SER A 473 3.01 -2.10 -23.78
CA SER A 473 3.93 -1.10 -24.36
C SER A 473 3.77 -0.94 -25.88
N LEU A 474 3.47 -2.04 -26.59
CA LEU A 474 3.25 -2.03 -28.03
C LEU A 474 1.97 -1.27 -28.39
N ALA A 475 0.91 -1.42 -27.58
CA ALA A 475 -0.30 -0.62 -27.71
C ALA A 475 -0.05 0.87 -27.50
N GLY A 476 0.82 1.22 -26.55
CA GLY A 476 1.28 2.60 -26.33
C GLY A 476 1.93 3.19 -27.60
N THR A 477 2.88 2.47 -28.20
CA THR A 477 3.54 2.90 -29.44
C THR A 477 2.56 2.99 -30.61
N TYR A 478 1.63 2.04 -30.75
CA TYR A 478 0.59 2.11 -31.78
C TYR A 478 -0.37 3.30 -31.60
N ASN A 479 -0.73 3.64 -30.35
CA ASN A 479 -1.51 4.84 -30.06
C ASN A 479 -0.77 6.12 -30.47
N ASP A 480 0.55 6.19 -30.25
CA ASP A 480 1.36 7.35 -30.62
C ASP A 480 1.49 7.49 -32.15
N ILE A 481 1.68 6.37 -32.86
CA ILE A 481 1.66 6.32 -34.34
C ILE A 481 0.29 6.73 -34.89
N ALA A 482 -0.80 6.26 -34.27
CA ALA A 482 -2.16 6.62 -34.67
C ALA A 482 -2.41 8.12 -34.49
N SER A 483 -1.92 8.71 -33.39
CA SER A 483 -1.96 10.15 -33.14
C SER A 483 -1.16 10.93 -34.19
N LEU A 484 0.01 10.41 -34.59
CA LEU A 484 0.80 10.97 -35.68
C LEU A 484 0.02 10.96 -37.00
N TYR A 485 -0.59 9.84 -37.40
CA TYR A 485 -1.40 9.77 -38.62
C TYR A 485 -2.63 10.68 -38.57
N LYS A 486 -3.27 10.81 -37.40
CA LYS A 486 -4.34 11.78 -37.18
C LYS A 486 -3.85 13.21 -37.44
N SER A 487 -2.67 13.59 -36.93
CA SER A 487 -2.10 14.94 -37.15
C SER A 487 -1.82 15.23 -38.64
N MET A 488 -1.61 14.17 -39.44
CA MET A 488 -1.44 14.24 -40.89
C MET A 488 -2.77 14.20 -41.68
N ALA A 489 -3.92 14.22 -40.98
CA ALA A 489 -5.26 14.01 -41.56
C ALA A 489 -5.44 12.66 -42.30
N LYS A 490 -4.64 11.65 -41.96
CA LYS A 490 -4.73 10.29 -42.50
C LYS A 490 -5.60 9.42 -41.58
N HIS A 491 -6.90 9.69 -41.61
CA HIS A 491 -7.85 9.13 -40.64
C HIS A 491 -7.99 7.60 -40.72
N SER A 492 -7.95 7.02 -41.91
CA SER A 492 -8.02 5.56 -42.12
C SER A 492 -6.87 4.81 -41.44
N GLU A 493 -5.65 5.28 -41.63
CA GLU A 493 -4.46 4.71 -41.04
C GLU A 493 -4.47 4.93 -39.52
N ALA A 494 -4.87 6.12 -39.06
CA ALA A 494 -5.01 6.40 -37.63
C ALA A 494 -5.97 5.42 -36.96
N LEU A 495 -7.18 5.20 -37.52
CA LEU A 495 -8.14 4.25 -36.99
C LEU A 495 -7.59 2.82 -36.97
N SER A 496 -6.90 2.38 -38.02
CA SER A 496 -6.29 1.04 -38.07
C SER A 496 -5.26 0.82 -36.94
N TYR A 497 -4.41 1.81 -36.65
CA TYR A 497 -3.45 1.71 -35.55
C TYR A 497 -4.13 1.81 -34.17
N TYR A 498 -5.16 2.64 -34.02
CA TYR A 498 -5.95 2.64 -32.78
C TYR A 498 -6.67 1.31 -32.55
N GLU A 499 -7.21 0.66 -33.58
CA GLU A 499 -7.81 -0.67 -33.46
C GLU A 499 -6.80 -1.72 -33.01
N ARG A 500 -5.56 -1.68 -33.51
CA ARG A 500 -4.47 -2.55 -33.03
C ARG A 500 -4.18 -2.29 -31.55
N ALA A 501 -4.06 -1.03 -31.15
CA ALA A 501 -3.84 -0.65 -29.76
C ALA A 501 -4.98 -1.13 -28.85
N LEU A 502 -6.24 -0.92 -29.24
CA LEU A 502 -7.42 -1.39 -28.51
C LEU A 502 -7.45 -2.91 -28.39
N ASN A 503 -7.14 -3.66 -29.45
CA ASN A 503 -7.15 -5.12 -29.44
C ASN A 503 -6.13 -5.69 -28.46
N ILE A 504 -4.91 -5.12 -28.44
CA ILE A 504 -3.90 -5.49 -27.46
C ILE A 504 -4.39 -5.17 -26.03
N MET A 505 -4.85 -3.94 -25.80
CA MET A 505 -5.27 -3.52 -24.46
C MET A 505 -6.47 -4.30 -23.91
N LEU A 506 -7.45 -4.65 -24.76
CA LEU A 506 -8.63 -5.44 -24.36
C LEU A 506 -8.30 -6.92 -24.10
N LYS A 507 -7.18 -7.43 -24.64
CA LYS A 507 -6.69 -8.78 -24.33
C LYS A 507 -5.89 -8.81 -23.04
N SER A 508 -5.10 -7.77 -22.78
CA SER A 508 -4.17 -7.72 -21.65
C SER A 508 -4.82 -7.20 -20.36
N PHE A 509 -5.87 -6.40 -20.47
CA PHE A 509 -6.54 -5.80 -19.31
C PHE A 509 -8.06 -5.94 -19.35
N SER A 510 -8.69 -5.68 -18.19
CA SER A 510 -10.14 -5.52 -18.12
C SER A 510 -10.61 -4.31 -18.93
N SER A 511 -11.89 -4.31 -19.32
CA SER A 511 -12.51 -3.22 -20.11
C SER A 511 -12.46 -1.85 -19.45
N ASN A 512 -12.11 -1.79 -18.16
CA ASN A 512 -12.10 -0.61 -17.33
C ASN A 512 -10.70 -0.05 -17.08
N HIS A 513 -9.67 -0.58 -17.76
CA HIS A 513 -8.31 -0.09 -17.61
C HIS A 513 -8.18 1.37 -18.05
N PRO A 514 -7.58 2.27 -17.24
CA PRO A 514 -7.44 3.70 -17.57
C PRO A 514 -6.89 4.01 -18.96
N SER A 515 -5.88 3.27 -19.42
CA SER A 515 -5.27 3.50 -20.73
C SER A 515 -6.23 3.22 -21.92
N LEU A 516 -7.29 2.42 -21.74
CA LEU A 516 -8.35 2.26 -22.76
C LEU A 516 -9.12 3.56 -22.95
N ALA A 517 -9.34 4.35 -21.88
CA ALA A 517 -10.03 5.63 -21.98
C ALA A 517 -9.27 6.61 -22.86
N ASN A 518 -7.94 6.66 -22.75
CA ASN A 518 -7.11 7.51 -23.60
C ASN A 518 -7.24 7.13 -25.08
N ILE A 519 -7.20 5.84 -25.40
CA ILE A 519 -7.35 5.37 -26.78
C ILE A 519 -8.75 5.67 -27.32
N TYR A 520 -9.80 5.41 -26.53
CA TYR A 520 -11.18 5.76 -26.94
C TYR A 520 -11.38 7.26 -27.15
N ASN A 521 -10.78 8.11 -26.30
CA ASN A 521 -10.80 9.55 -26.51
C ASN A 521 -10.10 9.94 -27.83
N ASN A 522 -8.95 9.35 -28.10
CA ASN A 522 -8.23 9.63 -29.34
C ASN A 522 -8.98 9.16 -30.60
N VAL A 523 -9.62 7.99 -30.54
CA VAL A 523 -10.51 7.47 -31.60
C VAL A 523 -11.71 8.39 -31.80
N GLY A 524 -12.36 8.82 -30.70
CA GLY A 524 -13.46 9.78 -30.76
C GLY A 524 -13.05 11.08 -31.45
N SER A 525 -11.83 11.55 -31.19
CA SER A 525 -11.27 12.73 -31.83
C SER A 525 -10.94 12.56 -33.31
N VAL A 526 -10.63 11.34 -33.78
CA VAL A 526 -10.52 11.06 -35.22
C VAL A 526 -11.89 11.16 -35.88
N PHE A 527 -12.92 10.53 -35.29
CA PHE A 527 -14.28 10.63 -35.84
C PHE A 527 -14.82 12.06 -35.82
N ASP A 528 -14.48 12.87 -34.81
CA ASP A 528 -14.80 14.31 -34.79
C ASP A 528 -14.14 15.06 -35.96
N SER A 529 -12.87 14.76 -36.26
CA SER A 529 -12.18 15.36 -37.42
C SER A 529 -12.71 14.89 -38.77
N MET A 530 -13.35 13.71 -38.82
CA MET A 530 -14.06 13.20 -39.99
C MET A 530 -15.50 13.68 -40.10
N GLU A 531 -15.96 14.49 -39.14
CA GLU A 531 -17.36 14.94 -39.03
C GLU A 531 -18.37 13.79 -38.78
N GLU A 532 -17.90 12.65 -38.27
CA GLU A 532 -18.73 11.51 -37.85
C GLU A 532 -19.10 11.61 -36.36
N TYR A 533 -19.85 12.66 -36.03
CA TYR A 533 -20.08 13.10 -34.66
C TYR A 533 -20.79 12.09 -33.75
N GLU A 534 -21.72 11.28 -34.26
CA GLU A 534 -22.39 10.24 -33.47
C GLU A 534 -21.39 9.18 -32.98
N LYS A 535 -20.47 8.75 -33.85
CA LYS A 535 -19.41 7.82 -33.48
C LYS A 535 -18.45 8.49 -32.51
N ALA A 536 -18.04 9.73 -32.79
CA ALA A 536 -17.16 10.49 -31.89
C ALA A 536 -17.74 10.57 -30.47
N LEU A 537 -19.01 10.94 -30.34
CA LEU A 537 -19.72 11.01 -29.06
C LEU A 537 -19.75 9.64 -28.37
N SER A 538 -20.04 8.56 -29.10
CA SER A 538 -20.06 7.21 -28.53
C SER A 538 -18.71 6.81 -27.92
N TYR A 539 -17.60 7.18 -28.56
CA TYR A 539 -16.25 6.88 -28.09
C TYR A 539 -15.82 7.78 -26.92
N TYR A 540 -16.17 9.06 -26.94
CA TYR A 540 -15.95 9.95 -25.80
C TYR A 540 -16.73 9.49 -24.56
N LEU A 541 -17.97 9.01 -24.72
CA LEU A 541 -18.75 8.46 -23.60
C LEU A 541 -18.15 7.16 -23.05
N LYS A 542 -17.61 6.28 -23.91
CA LYS A 542 -16.86 5.10 -23.46
C LYS A 542 -15.62 5.49 -22.65
N ALA A 543 -14.85 6.46 -23.14
CA ALA A 543 -13.68 6.98 -22.42
C ALA A 543 -14.08 7.55 -21.05
N PHE A 544 -15.16 8.35 -21.01
CA PHE A 544 -15.68 8.94 -19.78
C PHE A 544 -16.16 7.88 -18.77
N ALA A 545 -16.89 6.85 -19.22
CA ALA A 545 -17.37 5.79 -18.35
C ALA A 545 -16.21 5.07 -17.62
N ILE A 546 -15.14 4.75 -18.36
CA ILE A 546 -13.94 4.11 -17.80
C ILE A 546 -13.25 5.03 -16.77
N MET A 547 -13.08 6.32 -17.09
CA MET A 547 -12.47 7.27 -16.15
C MET A 547 -13.31 7.50 -14.90
N LYS A 548 -14.64 7.45 -15.02
CA LYS A 548 -15.57 7.57 -13.88
C LYS A 548 -15.44 6.39 -12.93
N GLU A 549 -15.36 5.15 -13.44
CA GLU A 549 -15.26 3.95 -12.60
C GLU A 549 -13.87 3.75 -11.98
N SER A 550 -12.80 4.20 -12.65
CA SER A 550 -11.41 4.04 -12.20
C SER A 550 -10.97 5.02 -11.11
N LEU A 551 -11.89 5.78 -10.49
CA LEU A 551 -11.63 6.83 -9.48
C LEU A 551 -10.65 7.93 -9.97
N LEU A 552 -10.40 8.02 -11.28
CA LEU A 552 -9.56 9.04 -11.92
C LEU A 552 -10.29 10.38 -12.07
N LEU A 553 -10.91 10.86 -10.99
CA LEU A 553 -11.69 12.09 -10.99
C LEU A 553 -10.86 13.35 -11.32
N ASN A 554 -9.52 13.28 -11.26
CA ASN A 554 -8.72 14.49 -11.11
C ASN A 554 -7.91 14.99 -12.32
N HIS A 555 -7.84 14.30 -13.48
CA HIS A 555 -6.93 14.81 -14.53
C HIS A 555 -7.36 14.71 -16.01
N PRO A 556 -7.98 13.64 -16.54
CA PRO A 556 -8.37 13.59 -17.97
C PRO A 556 -9.89 13.65 -18.23
N SER A 557 -10.74 13.47 -17.22
CA SER A 557 -12.20 13.39 -17.37
C SER A 557 -12.84 14.69 -17.85
N VAL A 558 -12.32 15.84 -17.38
CA VAL A 558 -12.82 17.17 -17.78
C VAL A 558 -12.55 17.45 -19.26
N ALA A 559 -11.35 17.12 -19.77
CA ALA A 559 -11.02 17.33 -21.18
C ALA A 559 -11.93 16.52 -22.11
N VAL A 560 -12.23 15.26 -21.75
CA VAL A 560 -13.18 14.42 -22.51
C VAL A 560 -14.60 15.00 -22.47
N LEU A 561 -15.06 15.48 -21.31
CA LEU A 561 -16.36 16.15 -21.20
C LEU A 561 -16.41 17.48 -21.98
N CYS A 562 -15.32 18.24 -22.03
CA CYS A 562 -15.22 19.44 -22.88
C CYS A 562 -15.33 19.10 -24.36
N ASN A 563 -14.71 18.00 -24.83
CA ASN A 563 -14.87 17.52 -26.20
C ASN A 563 -16.32 17.13 -26.50
N VAL A 564 -17.01 16.49 -25.55
CA VAL A 564 -18.44 16.17 -25.66
C VAL A 564 -19.28 17.46 -25.82
N ILE A 565 -19.01 18.50 -25.03
CA ILE A 565 -19.69 19.80 -25.17
C ILE A 565 -19.42 20.42 -26.55
N GLN A 566 -18.17 20.42 -27.01
CA GLN A 566 -17.83 21.01 -28.33
C GLN A 566 -18.57 20.33 -29.49
N ILE A 567 -18.69 18.99 -29.47
CA ILE A 567 -19.47 18.28 -30.49
C ILE A 567 -20.95 18.63 -30.39
N GLN A 568 -21.50 18.64 -29.18
CA GLN A 568 -22.88 19.04 -28.97
C GLN A 568 -23.14 20.45 -29.54
N GLN A 569 -22.22 21.42 -29.34
CA GLN A 569 -22.32 22.81 -29.82
C GLN A 569 -22.44 22.95 -31.34
N LYS A 570 -21.94 21.97 -32.10
CA LYS A 570 -21.99 22.01 -33.57
C LYS A 570 -23.38 21.68 -34.14
N PHE A 571 -24.21 20.91 -33.43
CA PHE A 571 -25.48 20.37 -33.96
C PHE A 571 -26.71 20.69 -33.15
N LEU A 572 -26.50 21.06 -31.89
CA LEU A 572 -27.57 21.28 -30.94
C LEU A 572 -27.64 22.78 -30.65
N THR A 573 -28.86 23.32 -30.56
CA THR A 573 -29.06 24.72 -30.17
C THR A 573 -28.41 24.97 -28.82
N PRO A 574 -27.85 26.16 -28.53
CA PRO A 574 -27.15 26.43 -27.26
C PRO A 574 -27.94 26.05 -25.99
N ASP A 575 -29.26 26.08 -26.05
CA ASP A 575 -30.15 25.66 -24.96
C ASP A 575 -30.42 24.14 -24.91
N HIS A 576 -29.86 23.32 -25.79
CA HIS A 576 -30.22 21.90 -25.85
C HIS A 576 -29.90 21.15 -24.53
N PRO A 577 -30.84 20.34 -24.00
CA PRO A 577 -30.72 19.71 -22.67
C PRO A 577 -29.45 18.87 -22.43
N SER A 578 -28.85 18.33 -23.49
CA SER A 578 -27.60 17.56 -23.40
C SER A 578 -26.41 18.38 -22.88
N PHE A 579 -26.39 19.69 -23.13
CA PHE A 579 -25.34 20.58 -22.61
C PHE A 579 -25.41 20.66 -21.10
N ALA A 580 -26.62 20.77 -20.55
CA ALA A 580 -26.83 20.82 -19.12
C ALA A 580 -26.40 19.52 -18.43
N ILE A 581 -26.70 18.36 -19.04
CA ILE A 581 -26.22 17.06 -18.54
C ILE A 581 -24.70 17.03 -18.49
N THR A 582 -24.02 17.48 -19.55
CA THR A 582 -22.56 17.46 -19.62
C THR A 582 -21.92 18.45 -18.65
N LEU A 583 -22.50 19.65 -18.50
CA LEU A 583 -22.09 20.67 -17.53
C LEU A 583 -22.30 20.20 -16.09
N ASN A 584 -23.37 19.46 -15.80
CA ASN A 584 -23.59 18.83 -14.50
C ASN A 584 -22.48 17.83 -14.15
N TYR A 585 -22.00 17.05 -15.13
CA TYR A 585 -20.86 16.16 -14.90
C TYR A 585 -19.56 16.93 -14.66
N ILE A 586 -19.28 17.97 -15.45
CA ILE A 586 -18.09 18.83 -15.23
C ILE A 586 -18.16 19.49 -13.84
N GLY A 587 -19.33 19.99 -13.45
CA GLY A 587 -19.56 20.57 -12.14
C GLY A 587 -19.31 19.56 -11.01
N SER A 588 -19.78 18.32 -11.16
CA SER A 588 -19.53 17.25 -10.19
C SER A 588 -18.06 16.92 -10.05
N VAL A 589 -17.30 16.94 -11.15
CA VAL A 589 -15.85 16.71 -11.12
C VAL A 589 -15.15 17.84 -10.36
N HIS A 590 -15.48 19.10 -10.65
CA HIS A 590 -14.92 20.24 -9.93
C HIS A 590 -15.30 20.25 -8.44
N HIS A 591 -16.52 19.84 -8.10
CA HIS A 591 -16.96 19.69 -6.72
C HIS A 591 -16.09 18.66 -5.98
N SER A 592 -15.85 17.48 -6.56
CA SER A 592 -14.99 16.45 -5.95
C SER A 592 -13.54 16.87 -5.79
N ILE A 593 -13.00 17.72 -6.68
CA ILE A 593 -11.63 18.27 -6.59
C ILE A 593 -11.55 19.40 -5.54
N GLY A 594 -12.69 19.87 -5.00
CA GLY A 594 -12.75 21.02 -4.08
C GLY A 594 -12.69 22.38 -4.77
N ASN A 595 -12.82 22.42 -6.11
CA ASN A 595 -12.93 23.67 -6.87
C ASN A 595 -14.39 24.14 -6.93
N TYR A 596 -14.92 24.54 -5.78
CA TYR A 596 -16.33 24.93 -5.62
C TYR A 596 -16.80 26.07 -6.55
N PRO A 597 -16.00 27.14 -6.82
CA PRO A 597 -16.42 28.21 -7.73
C PRO A 597 -16.67 27.72 -9.16
N GLN A 598 -15.79 26.85 -9.66
CA GLN A 598 -15.93 26.30 -11.02
C GLN A 598 -17.07 25.29 -11.10
N ALA A 599 -17.29 24.53 -10.02
CA ALA A 599 -18.44 23.63 -9.90
C ALA A 599 -19.76 24.41 -9.96
N LEU A 600 -19.88 25.47 -9.16
CA LEU A 600 -21.06 26.34 -9.14
C LEU A 600 -21.33 26.95 -10.52
N SER A 601 -20.31 27.51 -11.18
CA SER A 601 -20.46 28.09 -12.51
C SER A 601 -20.97 27.08 -13.55
N CYS A 602 -20.53 25.82 -13.47
CA CYS A 602 -21.00 24.77 -14.37
C CYS A 602 -22.47 24.42 -14.10
N TYR A 603 -22.85 24.30 -12.82
CA TYR A 603 -24.24 24.00 -12.45
C TYR A 603 -25.21 25.15 -12.78
N GLU A 604 -24.79 26.40 -12.58
CA GLU A 604 -25.60 27.58 -12.94
C GLU A 604 -25.84 27.65 -14.44
N LYS A 605 -24.81 27.41 -15.26
CA LYS A 605 -24.95 27.34 -16.72
C LYS A 605 -25.83 26.17 -17.15
N ALA A 606 -25.69 25.01 -16.51
CA ALA A 606 -26.58 23.87 -16.77
C ALA A 606 -28.03 24.23 -16.47
N PHE A 607 -28.27 24.90 -15.34
CA PHE A 607 -29.59 25.34 -14.93
C PHE A 607 -30.21 26.35 -15.89
N GLU A 608 -29.44 27.34 -16.37
CA GLU A 608 -29.92 28.31 -17.36
C GLU A 608 -30.38 27.64 -18.66
N ILE A 609 -29.58 26.70 -19.18
CA ILE A 609 -29.90 25.92 -20.38
C ILE A 609 -31.19 25.13 -20.18
N GLU A 610 -31.31 24.42 -19.06
CA GLU A 610 -32.51 23.62 -18.77
C GLU A 610 -33.76 24.48 -18.61
N LYS A 611 -33.66 25.62 -17.95
CA LYS A 611 -34.76 26.57 -17.78
C LYS A 611 -35.28 27.10 -19.12
N ASN A 612 -34.39 27.26 -20.11
CA ASN A 612 -34.75 27.79 -21.42
C ASN A 612 -35.35 26.72 -22.35
N ALA A 613 -34.85 25.48 -22.30
CA ALA A 613 -35.24 24.45 -23.27
C ALA A 613 -36.23 23.40 -22.78
N LEU A 614 -36.40 23.25 -21.47
CA LEU A 614 -37.24 22.19 -20.90
C LEU A 614 -38.51 22.74 -20.26
N PRO A 615 -39.59 21.94 -20.22
CA PRO A 615 -40.76 22.26 -19.44
C PRO A 615 -40.41 22.48 -17.96
N PRO A 616 -41.19 23.30 -17.23
CA PRO A 616 -41.05 23.41 -15.78
C PRO A 616 -41.09 22.02 -15.13
N ASN A 617 -40.22 21.79 -14.15
CA ASN A 617 -40.12 20.54 -13.38
C ASN A 617 -39.61 19.31 -14.16
N HIS A 618 -38.86 19.50 -15.26
CA HIS A 618 -38.24 18.38 -15.97
C HIS A 618 -37.22 17.61 -15.09
N SER A 619 -37.11 16.30 -15.30
CA SER A 619 -36.30 15.40 -14.46
C SER A 619 -34.79 15.68 -14.48
N THR A 620 -34.27 16.31 -15.52
CA THR A 620 -32.85 16.71 -15.59
C THR A 620 -32.56 17.91 -14.67
N MET A 621 -33.50 18.86 -14.57
CA MET A 621 -33.39 20.00 -13.65
C MET A 621 -33.28 19.53 -12.20
N VAL A 622 -33.98 18.47 -11.83
CA VAL A 622 -33.88 17.85 -10.49
C VAL A 622 -32.43 17.48 -10.15
N THR A 623 -31.68 16.95 -11.13
CA THR A 623 -30.27 16.59 -10.92
C THR A 623 -29.42 17.84 -10.66
N THR A 624 -29.64 18.90 -11.43
CA THR A 624 -28.95 20.20 -11.28
C THR A 624 -29.25 20.83 -9.92
N TYR A 625 -30.53 20.93 -9.53
CA TYR A 625 -30.93 21.47 -8.23
C TYR A 625 -30.34 20.67 -7.06
N ASN A 626 -30.37 19.34 -7.13
CA ASN A 626 -29.81 18.49 -6.09
C ASN A 626 -28.28 18.66 -5.98
N ASN A 627 -27.57 18.77 -7.11
CA ASN A 627 -26.13 19.00 -7.12
C ASN A 627 -25.74 20.37 -6.56
N ILE A 628 -26.52 21.42 -6.86
CA ILE A 628 -26.33 22.76 -6.27
C ILE A 628 -26.61 22.74 -4.77
N GLY A 629 -27.68 22.06 -4.34
CA GLY A 629 -27.99 21.86 -2.93
C GLY A 629 -26.85 21.17 -2.17
N LEU A 630 -26.32 20.09 -2.74
CA LEU A 630 -25.17 19.38 -2.18
C LEU A 630 -23.92 20.26 -2.10
N LEU A 631 -23.64 21.04 -3.15
CA LEU A 631 -22.50 21.96 -3.16
C LEU A 631 -22.61 22.99 -2.03
N TYR A 632 -23.76 23.67 -1.86
CA TYR A 632 -23.95 24.61 -0.77
C TYR A 632 -23.90 23.94 0.61
N ASP A 633 -24.38 22.71 0.73
CA ASP A 633 -24.29 21.94 1.98
C ASP A 633 -22.83 21.67 2.36
N THR A 634 -21.99 21.27 1.39
CA THR A 634 -20.54 21.07 1.63
C THR A 634 -19.79 22.35 1.95
N MET A 635 -20.27 23.50 1.48
CA MET A 635 -19.74 24.83 1.82
C MET A 635 -20.21 25.33 3.20
N GLY A 636 -21.13 24.61 3.86
CA GLY A 636 -21.72 25.00 5.15
C GLY A 636 -22.91 25.95 5.06
N GLU A 637 -23.36 26.29 3.85
CA GLU A 637 -24.48 27.21 3.59
C GLU A 637 -25.83 26.44 3.61
N HIS A 638 -26.14 25.82 4.74
CA HIS A 638 -27.25 24.87 4.88
C HIS A 638 -28.64 25.48 4.57
N SER A 639 -28.84 26.77 4.85
CA SER A 639 -30.11 27.46 4.54
C SER A 639 -30.34 27.62 3.02
N ILE A 640 -29.26 27.87 2.27
CA ILE A 640 -29.34 27.96 0.81
C ILE A 640 -29.59 26.56 0.26
N SER A 641 -28.82 25.57 0.71
CA SER A 641 -28.98 24.16 0.35
C SER A 641 -30.42 23.66 0.53
N LEU A 642 -31.04 23.96 1.68
CA LEU A 642 -32.42 23.61 1.98
C LEU A 642 -33.40 24.11 0.90
N SER A 643 -33.26 25.36 0.46
CA SER A 643 -34.13 25.94 -0.57
C SER A 643 -34.03 25.20 -1.92
N TYR A 644 -32.86 24.66 -2.26
CA TYR A 644 -32.66 23.85 -3.46
C TYR A 644 -33.25 22.45 -3.28
N TYR A 645 -33.10 21.84 -2.11
CA TYR A 645 -33.68 20.52 -1.83
C TYR A 645 -35.22 20.55 -1.76
N GLU A 646 -35.83 21.58 -1.17
CA GLU A 646 -37.29 21.74 -1.15
C GLU A 646 -37.87 21.87 -2.56
N LYS A 647 -37.21 22.64 -3.43
CA LYS A 647 -37.57 22.71 -4.86
C LYS A 647 -37.38 21.38 -5.59
N THR A 648 -36.28 20.69 -5.30
CA THR A 648 -36.02 19.34 -5.84
C THR A 648 -37.15 18.39 -5.47
N LEU A 649 -37.61 18.42 -4.21
CA LEU A 649 -38.71 17.59 -3.72
C LEU A 649 -40.03 17.93 -4.42
N GLU A 650 -40.37 19.23 -4.52
CA GLU A 650 -41.58 19.70 -5.21
C GLU A 650 -41.62 19.17 -6.66
N MET A 651 -40.51 19.30 -7.37
CA MET A 651 -40.38 18.82 -8.75
C MET A 651 -40.55 17.31 -8.85
N ILE A 652 -39.80 16.54 -8.08
CA ILE A 652 -39.82 15.07 -8.12
C ILE A 652 -41.23 14.52 -7.83
N GLN A 653 -41.95 15.12 -6.89
CA GLN A 653 -43.30 14.68 -6.49
C GLN A 653 -44.34 14.80 -7.60
N THR A 654 -44.11 15.64 -8.61
CA THR A 654 -45.05 15.79 -9.74
C THR A 654 -45.05 14.63 -10.73
N TYR A 655 -43.97 13.85 -10.80
CA TYR A 655 -43.81 12.81 -11.83
C TYR A 655 -43.32 11.45 -11.32
N LEU A 656 -42.76 11.36 -10.10
CA LEU A 656 -42.40 10.07 -9.50
C LEU A 656 -43.50 9.54 -8.58
N ALA A 657 -43.60 8.21 -8.53
CA ALA A 657 -44.50 7.53 -7.60
C ALA A 657 -44.11 7.84 -6.14
N PRO A 658 -45.06 7.94 -5.19
CA PRO A 658 -44.79 8.36 -3.81
C PRO A 658 -43.71 7.55 -3.06
N ASN A 659 -43.50 6.28 -3.43
CA ASN A 659 -42.49 5.41 -2.81
C ASN A 659 -41.17 5.33 -3.61
N HIS A 660 -40.90 6.28 -4.51
CA HIS A 660 -39.70 6.24 -5.34
C HIS A 660 -38.43 6.54 -4.52
N PRO A 661 -37.32 5.79 -4.68
CA PRO A 661 -36.09 5.99 -3.89
C PRO A 661 -35.52 7.41 -3.96
N SER A 662 -35.64 8.10 -5.09
CA SER A 662 -35.20 9.51 -5.22
C SER A 662 -35.95 10.48 -4.29
N ILE A 663 -37.22 10.19 -3.97
CA ILE A 663 -37.99 10.97 -2.99
C ILE A 663 -37.41 10.75 -1.59
N ALA A 664 -37.10 9.49 -1.24
CA ALA A 664 -36.46 9.16 0.05
C ALA A 664 -35.11 9.88 0.19
N SER A 665 -34.25 9.81 -0.84
CA SER A 665 -32.95 10.52 -0.83
C SER A 665 -33.11 12.04 -0.67
N THR A 666 -34.13 12.64 -1.26
CA THR A 666 -34.37 14.08 -1.12
C THR A 666 -34.86 14.42 0.29
N TYR A 667 -35.75 13.61 0.87
CA TYR A 667 -36.15 13.75 2.28
C TYR A 667 -34.99 13.59 3.24
N HIS A 668 -34.06 12.68 2.96
CA HIS A 668 -32.83 12.52 3.74
C HIS A 668 -32.02 13.81 3.77
N ASN A 669 -31.74 14.37 2.58
CA ASN A 669 -30.95 15.59 2.43
C ASN A 669 -31.62 16.80 3.11
N ILE A 670 -32.94 16.96 2.96
CA ILE A 670 -33.73 17.99 3.67
C ILE A 670 -33.64 17.78 5.19
N GLY A 671 -33.77 16.53 5.64
CA GLY A 671 -33.68 16.17 7.05
C GLY A 671 -32.32 16.51 7.66
N LEU A 672 -31.23 16.21 6.95
CA LEU A 672 -29.87 16.57 7.34
C LEU A 672 -29.64 18.08 7.33
N ALA A 673 -30.12 18.80 6.31
CA ALA A 673 -30.00 20.25 6.24
C ALA A 673 -30.71 20.94 7.42
N HIS A 674 -31.96 20.56 7.73
CA HIS A 674 -32.67 21.07 8.92
C HIS A 674 -31.95 20.72 10.23
N LYS A 675 -31.35 19.53 10.32
CA LYS A 675 -30.56 19.12 11.49
C LYS A 675 -29.36 20.05 11.68
N SER A 676 -28.65 20.39 10.60
CA SER A 676 -27.50 21.30 10.63
C SER A 676 -27.90 22.75 10.95
N ILE A 677 -29.08 23.20 10.53
CA ILE A 677 -29.65 24.52 10.87
C ILE A 677 -30.14 24.57 12.34
N GLY A 678 -30.36 23.42 12.98
CA GLY A 678 -30.88 23.31 14.35
C GLY A 678 -32.40 23.17 14.45
N GLU A 679 -33.12 23.00 13.33
CA GLU A 679 -34.56 22.76 13.29
C GLU A 679 -34.89 21.27 13.45
N TYR A 680 -34.55 20.70 14.61
CA TYR A 680 -34.57 19.25 14.83
C TYR A 680 -35.96 18.58 14.68
N THR A 681 -37.04 19.30 14.98
CA THR A 681 -38.41 18.77 14.82
C THR A 681 -38.75 18.52 13.34
N LYS A 682 -38.40 19.46 12.46
CA LYS A 682 -38.56 19.31 11.00
C LYS A 682 -37.60 18.26 10.46
N ALA A 683 -36.35 18.26 10.92
CA ALA A 683 -35.37 17.23 10.56
C ALA A 683 -35.92 15.82 10.82
N CYS A 684 -36.45 15.59 12.02
CA CYS A 684 -37.03 14.29 12.39
C CYS A 684 -38.28 13.95 11.55
N PHE A 685 -39.11 14.94 11.22
CA PHE A 685 -40.26 14.74 10.34
C PHE A 685 -39.83 14.21 8.95
N TYR A 686 -38.88 14.88 8.29
CA TYR A 686 -38.42 14.47 6.96
C TYR A 686 -37.67 13.13 6.96
N LEU A 687 -36.79 12.90 7.93
CA LEU A 687 -36.08 11.62 8.06
C LEU A 687 -37.03 10.43 8.31
N LYS A 688 -38.17 10.66 8.98
CA LYS A 688 -39.22 9.63 9.13
C LYS A 688 -39.96 9.34 7.83
N MET A 689 -40.20 10.36 7.01
CA MET A 689 -40.81 10.18 5.68
C MET A 689 -39.89 9.40 4.74
N GLU A 690 -38.58 9.67 4.77
CA GLU A 690 -37.56 8.83 4.13
C GLU A 690 -37.66 7.37 4.59
N LEU A 691 -37.59 7.14 5.91
CA LEU A 691 -37.61 5.78 6.48
C LEU A 691 -38.87 4.99 6.07
N GLU A 692 -40.03 5.64 6.03
CA GLU A 692 -41.27 4.99 5.61
C GLU A 692 -41.22 4.50 4.16
N ILE A 693 -40.58 5.27 3.27
CA ILE A 693 -40.38 4.88 1.87
C ILE A 693 -39.37 3.73 1.77
N GLU A 694 -38.24 3.83 2.48
CA GLU A 694 -37.22 2.78 2.49
C GLU A 694 -37.75 1.45 3.01
N GLN A 695 -38.52 1.45 4.10
CA GLN A 695 -39.12 0.23 4.65
C GLN A 695 -40.07 -0.49 3.69
N LYS A 696 -40.74 0.26 2.81
CA LYS A 696 -41.65 -0.31 1.79
C LYS A 696 -40.90 -0.82 0.56
N SER A 697 -39.71 -0.29 0.28
CA SER A 697 -38.97 -0.55 -0.96
C SER A 697 -37.78 -1.49 -0.80
N LEU A 698 -37.23 -1.63 0.41
CA LEU A 698 -35.99 -2.35 0.67
C LEU A 698 -36.18 -3.56 1.59
N PRO A 699 -35.33 -4.60 1.48
CA PRO A 699 -35.29 -5.70 2.44
C PRO A 699 -35.02 -5.21 3.86
N SER A 700 -35.55 -5.91 4.86
CA SER A 700 -35.45 -5.53 6.28
C SER A 700 -34.02 -5.50 6.85
N ASN A 701 -33.04 -6.08 6.15
CA ASN A 701 -31.62 -6.07 6.51
C ASN A 701 -30.78 -5.12 5.63
N HIS A 702 -31.41 -4.26 4.82
CA HIS A 702 -30.68 -3.36 3.93
C HIS A 702 -29.91 -2.28 4.72
N PRO A 703 -28.63 -2.01 4.41
CA PRO A 703 -27.80 -1.06 5.17
C PRO A 703 -28.34 0.38 5.23
N SER A 704 -29.08 0.84 4.22
CA SER A 704 -29.67 2.20 4.22
C SER A 704 -30.63 2.41 5.39
N LEU A 705 -31.43 1.39 5.75
CA LEU A 705 -32.35 1.45 6.88
C LEU A 705 -31.60 1.76 8.18
N ALA A 706 -30.40 1.17 8.37
CA ALA A 706 -29.57 1.47 9.52
C ALA A 706 -29.07 2.94 9.53
N ILE A 707 -28.75 3.50 8.36
CA ILE A 707 -28.34 4.91 8.22
C ILE A 707 -29.50 5.84 8.58
N SER A 708 -30.70 5.56 8.10
CA SER A 708 -31.90 6.35 8.41
C SER A 708 -32.24 6.29 9.90
N TYR A 709 -32.22 5.09 10.51
CA TYR A 709 -32.42 4.94 11.95
C TYR A 709 -31.36 5.66 12.78
N ASN A 710 -30.09 5.60 12.39
CA ASN A 710 -29.01 6.34 13.05
C ASN A 710 -29.19 7.86 12.92
N SER A 711 -29.63 8.35 11.75
CA SER A 711 -29.88 9.78 11.51
C SER A 711 -31.05 10.31 12.33
N ILE A 712 -32.13 9.54 12.45
CA ILE A 712 -33.27 9.84 13.33
C ILE A 712 -32.83 9.82 14.79
N GLY A 713 -32.08 8.78 15.21
CA GLY A 713 -31.54 8.66 16.56
C GLY A 713 -30.65 9.86 16.93
N ALA A 714 -29.78 10.30 16.02
CA ALA A 714 -28.92 11.46 16.20
C ALA A 714 -29.72 12.76 16.36
N THR A 715 -30.78 12.91 15.57
CA THR A 715 -31.68 14.06 15.67
C THR A 715 -32.42 14.06 17.03
N TYR A 716 -32.93 12.91 17.47
CA TYR A 716 -33.54 12.80 18.80
C TYR A 716 -32.55 13.05 19.94
N ASN A 717 -31.30 12.63 19.79
CA ASN A 717 -30.25 12.90 20.76
C ASN A 717 -29.98 14.41 20.89
N LEU A 718 -29.92 15.14 19.77
CA LEU A 718 -29.79 16.60 19.76
C LEU A 718 -31.01 17.31 20.38
N MET A 719 -32.20 16.72 20.26
CA MET A 719 -33.41 17.18 20.95
C MET A 719 -33.46 16.81 22.45
N GLN A 720 -32.46 16.08 22.97
CA GLN A 720 -32.46 15.50 24.31
C GLN A 720 -33.62 14.51 24.56
N ALA A 721 -34.22 13.96 23.48
CA ALA A 721 -35.29 12.97 23.52
C ALA A 721 -34.71 11.55 23.60
N TYR A 722 -33.91 11.28 24.64
CA TYR A 722 -33.11 10.06 24.79
C TYR A 722 -33.93 8.76 24.73
N CYS A 723 -35.12 8.74 25.31
CA CYS A 723 -36.03 7.58 25.27
C CYS A 723 -36.50 7.22 23.85
N GLN A 724 -36.48 8.18 22.92
CA GLN A 724 -36.81 7.96 21.51
C GLN A 724 -35.57 7.67 20.66
N ALA A 725 -34.41 8.21 21.04
CA ALA A 725 -33.14 7.97 20.35
C ALA A 725 -32.65 6.52 20.50
N LEU A 726 -32.74 5.96 21.71
CA LEU A 726 -32.15 4.67 22.04
C LEU A 726 -32.74 3.50 21.21
N PRO A 727 -34.08 3.36 21.05
CA PRO A 727 -34.65 2.32 20.18
C PRO A 727 -34.22 2.45 18.71
N CYS A 728 -34.05 3.68 18.20
CA CYS A 728 -33.58 3.89 16.84
C CYS A 728 -32.16 3.33 16.64
N TYR A 729 -31.23 3.65 17.53
CA TYR A 729 -29.87 3.13 17.45
C TYR A 729 -29.79 1.62 17.64
N GLN A 730 -30.62 1.05 18.53
CA GLN A 730 -30.69 -0.41 18.73
C GLN A 730 -31.16 -1.12 17.46
N THR A 731 -32.21 -0.62 16.80
CA THR A 731 -32.68 -1.16 15.52
C THR A 731 -31.62 -1.03 14.42
N ALA A 732 -30.92 0.11 14.34
CA ALA A 732 -29.82 0.29 13.40
C ALA A 732 -28.71 -0.75 13.61
N LEU A 733 -28.34 -0.98 14.88
CA LEU A 733 -27.33 -1.96 15.27
C LEU A 733 -27.74 -3.39 14.87
N GLU A 734 -29.00 -3.78 15.10
CA GLU A 734 -29.51 -5.09 14.69
C GLU A 734 -29.43 -5.29 13.17
N ILE A 735 -29.75 -4.26 12.39
CA ILE A 735 -29.68 -4.31 10.92
C ILE A 735 -28.22 -4.45 10.48
N GLN A 736 -27.31 -3.66 11.05
CA GLN A 736 -25.88 -3.69 10.73
C GLN A 736 -25.26 -5.08 10.98
N TRP A 737 -25.63 -5.74 12.09
CA TRP A 737 -25.17 -7.10 12.40
C TRP A 737 -25.76 -8.19 11.51
N LYS A 738 -26.99 -8.01 11.02
CA LYS A 738 -27.66 -8.95 10.09
C LYS A 738 -27.21 -8.77 8.64
N SER A 739 -26.33 -7.81 8.36
CA SER A 739 -25.81 -7.56 7.02
C SER A 739 -24.82 -8.67 6.58
N PRO A 740 -24.82 -9.08 5.29
CA PRO A 740 -23.90 -10.12 4.79
C PRO A 740 -22.42 -9.78 4.95
N GLN A 741 -22.10 -8.49 5.00
CA GLN A 741 -20.76 -7.97 5.31
C GLN A 741 -20.90 -6.82 6.32
N PRO A 742 -20.74 -7.08 7.63
CA PRO A 742 -20.85 -6.06 8.67
C PRO A 742 -19.74 -5.01 8.52
N ASN A 743 -20.11 -3.73 8.44
CA ASN A 743 -19.15 -2.63 8.50
C ASN A 743 -18.88 -2.28 9.97
N TYR A 744 -17.78 -2.82 10.51
CA TYR A 744 -17.43 -2.67 11.93
C TYR A 744 -17.21 -1.21 12.37
N SER A 745 -16.70 -0.34 11.49
CA SER A 745 -16.56 1.09 11.79
C SER A 745 -17.92 1.77 11.98
N SER A 746 -18.89 1.44 11.13
CA SER A 746 -20.27 1.93 11.25
C SER A 746 -20.95 1.43 12.53
N ILE A 747 -20.71 0.16 12.90
CA ILE A 747 -21.21 -0.44 14.15
C ILE A 747 -20.63 0.27 15.38
N ILE A 748 -19.31 0.51 15.39
CA ILE A 748 -18.63 1.25 16.47
C ILE A 748 -19.20 2.66 16.63
N ASN A 749 -19.45 3.37 15.52
CA ASN A 749 -20.09 4.69 15.56
C ASN A 749 -21.51 4.63 16.16
N THR A 750 -22.31 3.62 15.79
CA THR A 750 -23.64 3.41 16.41
C THR A 750 -23.51 3.18 17.92
N TYR A 751 -22.54 2.39 18.38
CA TYR A 751 -22.29 2.19 19.82
C TYR A 751 -21.87 3.48 20.52
N TYR A 752 -21.02 4.32 19.92
CA TYR A 752 -20.68 5.64 20.48
C TYR A 752 -21.95 6.48 20.70
N CYS A 753 -22.85 6.52 19.71
CA CYS A 753 -24.12 7.23 19.84
C CYS A 753 -24.98 6.70 21.00
N ILE A 754 -25.06 5.38 21.16
CA ILE A 754 -25.78 4.73 22.29
C ILE A 754 -25.13 5.11 23.63
N VAL A 755 -23.80 5.10 23.69
CA VAL A 755 -23.06 5.47 24.89
C VAL A 755 -23.35 6.90 25.30
N PHE A 756 -23.31 7.85 24.37
CA PHE A 756 -23.63 9.25 24.67
C PHE A 756 -25.03 9.40 25.27
N VAL A 757 -26.01 8.67 24.73
CA VAL A 757 -27.38 8.65 25.27
C VAL A 757 -27.40 8.11 26.71
N HIS A 758 -26.74 6.97 26.97
CA HIS A 758 -26.68 6.40 28.33
C HIS A 758 -25.95 7.31 29.32
N ILE A 759 -24.87 7.99 28.90
CA ILE A 759 -24.17 8.97 29.74
C ILE A 759 -25.10 10.14 30.07
N ALA A 760 -25.84 10.66 29.09
CA ALA A 760 -26.78 11.76 29.30
C ALA A 760 -27.96 11.38 30.20
N MET A 761 -28.33 10.10 30.25
CA MET A 761 -29.32 9.53 31.17
C MET A 761 -28.73 9.10 32.53
N GLU A 762 -27.44 9.37 32.78
CA GLU A 762 -26.69 8.92 33.97
C GLU A 762 -26.65 7.39 34.17
N GLU A 763 -26.88 6.61 33.11
CA GLU A 763 -26.87 5.14 33.11
C GLU A 763 -25.45 4.60 32.86
N TYR A 764 -24.50 4.98 33.72
CA TYR A 764 -23.07 4.74 33.51
C TYR A 764 -22.68 3.27 33.35
N SER A 765 -23.40 2.33 33.99
CA SER A 765 -23.16 0.89 33.86
C SER A 765 -23.52 0.36 32.46
N LYS A 766 -24.57 0.89 31.83
CA LYS A 766 -24.97 0.49 30.47
C LYS A 766 -24.03 1.09 29.42
N ALA A 767 -23.62 2.34 29.62
CA ALA A 767 -22.58 2.98 28.82
C ALA A 767 -21.26 2.20 28.88
N LEU A 768 -20.83 1.79 30.08
CA LEU A 768 -19.64 0.95 30.27
C LEU A 768 -19.76 -0.38 29.50
N SER A 769 -20.89 -1.08 29.61
CA SER A 769 -21.11 -2.34 28.87
C SER A 769 -21.03 -2.15 27.35
N CYS A 770 -21.45 -1.00 26.83
CA CYS A 770 -21.31 -0.69 25.40
C CYS A 770 -19.85 -0.46 25.03
N TYR A 771 -19.07 0.26 25.84
CA TYR A 771 -17.63 0.40 25.62
C TYR A 771 -16.87 -0.92 25.72
N GLU A 772 -17.24 -1.82 26.63
CA GLU A 772 -16.65 -3.17 26.72
C GLU A 772 -16.92 -3.97 25.44
N LYS A 773 -18.13 -3.92 24.89
CA LYS A 773 -18.43 -4.55 23.59
C LYS A 773 -17.64 -3.93 22.44
N MET A 774 -17.45 -2.62 22.45
CA MET A 774 -16.61 -1.94 21.46
C MET A 774 -15.15 -2.36 21.58
N LEU A 775 -14.65 -2.52 22.81
CA LEU A 775 -13.32 -2.99 23.10
C LEU A 775 -13.11 -4.41 22.55
N ASP A 776 -14.02 -5.34 22.86
CA ASP A 776 -13.98 -6.71 22.32
C ASP A 776 -13.96 -6.70 20.79
N MET A 777 -14.80 -5.87 20.16
CA MET A 777 -14.84 -5.77 18.70
C MET A 777 -13.56 -5.21 18.11
N ILE A 778 -12.94 -4.21 18.74
CA ILE A 778 -11.70 -3.61 18.21
C ILE A 778 -10.53 -4.58 18.40
N GLU A 779 -10.46 -5.26 19.53
CA GLU A 779 -9.45 -6.30 19.77
C GLU A 779 -9.58 -7.47 18.79
N ILE A 780 -10.80 -7.83 18.36
CA ILE A 780 -11.04 -8.95 17.44
C ILE A 780 -10.96 -8.54 15.96
N TYR A 781 -11.56 -7.41 15.58
CA TYR A 781 -11.82 -7.04 14.18
C TYR A 781 -11.03 -5.82 13.69
N LEU A 782 -10.56 -4.92 14.57
CA LEU A 782 -9.80 -3.71 14.22
C LEU A 782 -8.54 -3.53 15.11
N PRO A 783 -7.66 -4.55 15.23
CA PRO A 783 -6.61 -4.56 16.25
C PRO A 783 -5.48 -3.53 16.02
N LEU A 784 -5.48 -2.83 14.89
CA LEU A 784 -4.40 -1.94 14.48
C LEU A 784 -4.68 -0.44 14.73
N ASP A 785 -5.91 -0.07 15.08
CA ASP A 785 -6.26 1.32 15.43
C ASP A 785 -5.92 1.62 16.90
N HIS A 786 -4.63 1.77 17.19
CA HIS A 786 -4.12 2.03 18.54
C HIS A 786 -4.64 3.35 19.13
N GLU A 787 -4.95 4.35 18.30
CA GLU A 787 -5.51 5.61 18.77
C GLU A 787 -6.98 5.44 19.19
N LEU A 788 -7.79 4.75 18.38
CA LEU A 788 -9.17 4.41 18.76
C LEU A 788 -9.21 3.53 20.01
N LEU A 789 -8.32 2.53 20.10
CA LEU A 789 -8.21 1.64 21.27
C LEU A 789 -7.83 2.43 22.54
N ALA A 790 -6.85 3.32 22.46
CA ALA A 790 -6.46 4.18 23.58
C ALA A 790 -7.59 5.13 23.98
N ASN A 791 -8.31 5.69 23.00
CA ASN A 791 -9.48 6.55 23.25
C ASN A 791 -10.61 5.80 23.97
N ILE A 792 -10.83 4.52 23.65
CA ILE A 792 -11.83 3.69 24.34
C ILE A 792 -11.38 3.34 25.74
N TYR A 793 -10.12 2.95 25.96
CA TYR A 793 -9.61 2.76 27.32
C TYR A 793 -9.69 4.03 28.16
N ASN A 794 -9.38 5.20 27.59
CA ASN A 794 -9.56 6.50 28.24
C ASN A 794 -11.04 6.78 28.55
N SER A 795 -11.96 6.42 27.64
CA SER A 795 -13.40 6.58 27.85
C SER A 795 -13.94 5.64 28.92
N ILE A 796 -13.50 4.37 28.95
CA ILE A 796 -13.81 3.41 30.00
C ILE A 796 -13.29 3.90 31.36
N GLY A 797 -12.04 4.40 31.42
CA GLY A 797 -11.48 5.01 32.62
C GLY A 797 -12.32 6.18 33.13
N PHE A 798 -12.84 7.00 32.21
CA PHE A 798 -13.75 8.11 32.53
C PHE A 798 -15.09 7.62 33.08
N MET A 799 -15.66 6.53 32.54
CA MET A 799 -16.88 5.92 33.09
C MET A 799 -16.68 5.43 34.52
N TYR A 800 -15.58 4.74 34.81
CA TYR A 800 -15.27 4.29 36.17
C TYR A 800 -15.05 5.46 37.13
N LYS A 801 -14.45 6.56 36.67
CA LYS A 801 -14.36 7.81 37.44
C LYS A 801 -15.74 8.36 37.81
N LEU A 802 -16.66 8.45 36.86
CA LEU A 802 -18.04 8.91 37.11
C LEU A 802 -18.76 8.01 38.12
N MET A 803 -18.50 6.70 38.06
CA MET A 803 -19.01 5.71 39.03
C MET A 803 -18.26 5.70 40.37
N ARG A 804 -17.29 6.60 40.58
CA ARG A 804 -16.41 6.69 41.77
C ARG A 804 -15.58 5.43 42.06
N LYS A 805 -15.33 4.61 41.04
CA LYS A 805 -14.46 3.42 41.09
C LYS A 805 -13.06 3.78 40.61
N TYR A 806 -12.37 4.61 41.40
CA TYR A 806 -11.16 5.30 40.94
C TYR A 806 -9.99 4.35 40.62
N TRP A 807 -9.84 3.24 41.36
CA TRP A 807 -8.77 2.26 41.11
C TRP A 807 -8.94 1.50 39.79
N ASP A 808 -10.18 1.11 39.47
CA ASP A 808 -10.50 0.49 38.18
C ASP A 808 -10.26 1.48 37.04
N GLY A 809 -10.70 2.74 37.20
CA GLY A 809 -10.47 3.80 36.22
C GLY A 809 -8.99 4.10 36.00
N LEU A 810 -8.18 4.09 37.06
CA LEU A 810 -6.74 4.28 36.99
C LEU A 810 -6.06 3.21 36.14
N SER A 811 -6.46 1.94 36.32
CA SER A 811 -5.94 0.81 35.53
C SER A 811 -6.18 1.04 34.03
N TYR A 812 -7.39 1.46 33.65
CA TYR A 812 -7.73 1.73 32.26
C TYR A 812 -7.04 2.97 31.68
N TYR A 813 -6.85 4.03 32.46
CA TYR A 813 -6.06 5.17 31.99
C TYR A 813 -4.59 4.84 31.77
N HIS A 814 -3.99 3.99 32.61
CA HIS A 814 -2.62 3.51 32.39
C HIS A 814 -2.53 2.60 31.17
N LYS A 815 -3.54 1.74 30.93
CA LYS A 815 -3.63 0.97 29.67
C LYS A 815 -3.76 1.88 28.46
N ALA A 816 -4.57 2.94 28.54
CA ALA A 816 -4.72 3.92 27.47
C ALA A 816 -3.37 4.60 27.17
N LEU A 817 -2.63 4.98 28.22
CA LEU A 817 -1.30 5.56 28.09
C LEU A 817 -0.30 4.56 27.48
N GLU A 818 -0.29 3.31 27.93
CA GLU A 818 0.59 2.26 27.40
C GLU A 818 0.35 2.00 25.92
N VAL A 819 -0.92 1.95 25.48
CA VAL A 819 -1.28 1.78 24.08
C VAL A 819 -0.90 3.01 23.26
N MET A 820 -1.09 4.21 23.79
CA MET A 820 -0.74 5.45 23.09
C MET A 820 0.78 5.67 23.00
N GLU A 821 1.56 5.28 24.01
CA GLU A 821 3.03 5.28 23.97
C GLU A 821 3.57 4.32 22.91
N LYS A 822 2.86 3.22 22.62
CA LYS A 822 3.19 2.31 21.52
C LYS A 822 2.90 2.90 20.13
N SER A 823 2.02 3.89 20.01
CA SER A 823 1.60 4.48 18.72
C SER A 823 2.41 5.73 18.29
N GLY A 824 3.30 6.25 19.15
CA GLY A 824 4.18 7.37 18.80
C GLY A 824 4.74 8.15 19.99
N PRO A 825 5.45 9.27 19.75
CA PRO A 825 6.08 10.05 20.81
C PRO A 825 5.06 10.69 21.76
N SER A 826 5.40 10.74 23.06
CA SER A 826 4.56 11.23 24.16
C SER A 826 4.18 12.72 24.11
N ASP A 827 4.68 13.45 23.12
CA ASP A 827 4.48 14.89 22.96
C ASP A 827 3.28 15.23 22.08
N ARG A 828 2.50 14.26 21.59
CA ARG A 828 1.36 14.53 20.70
C ARG A 828 0.17 15.15 21.49
N PRO A 829 -0.63 16.04 20.86
CA PRO A 829 -1.82 16.61 21.49
C PRO A 829 -2.84 15.58 22.04
N SER A 830 -2.87 14.36 21.50
CA SER A 830 -3.76 13.28 21.96
C SER A 830 -3.45 12.80 23.39
N PHE A 831 -2.20 12.93 23.85
CA PHE A 831 -1.81 12.58 25.24
C PHE A 831 -2.38 13.53 26.28
N THR A 832 -2.67 14.78 25.89
CA THR A 832 -3.14 15.82 26.81
C THR A 832 -4.42 15.38 27.53
N THR A 833 -5.39 14.81 26.80
CA THR A 833 -6.67 14.38 27.37
C THR A 833 -6.48 13.25 28.39
N ILE A 834 -5.60 12.28 28.11
CA ILE A 834 -5.30 11.17 29.02
C ILE A 834 -4.58 11.68 30.27
N TYR A 835 -3.59 12.57 30.13
CA TYR A 835 -2.88 13.15 31.27
C TYR A 835 -3.78 14.02 32.15
N CYS A 836 -4.67 14.83 31.56
CA CYS A 836 -5.66 15.58 32.32
C CYS A 836 -6.60 14.65 33.10
N ASN A 837 -7.07 13.57 32.48
CA ASN A 837 -7.95 12.61 33.13
C ASN A 837 -7.26 11.83 34.26
N LEU A 838 -6.00 11.40 34.05
CA LEU A 838 -5.16 10.80 35.09
C LEU A 838 -4.97 11.75 36.27
N ALA A 839 -4.62 13.01 35.99
CA ALA A 839 -4.41 14.03 37.03
C ALA A 839 -5.69 14.25 37.86
N LEU A 840 -6.86 14.27 37.21
CA LEU A 840 -8.15 14.41 37.87
C LEU A 840 -8.49 13.20 38.78
N ILE A 841 -8.19 11.96 38.35
CA ILE A 841 -8.36 10.79 39.22
C ILE A 841 -7.37 10.83 40.39
N TYR A 842 -6.09 11.09 40.16
CA TYR A 842 -5.07 11.16 41.21
C TYR A 842 -5.41 12.21 42.27
N LYS A 843 -5.94 13.37 41.84
CA LYS A 843 -6.49 14.38 42.75
C LYS A 843 -7.67 13.86 43.57
N SER A 844 -8.59 13.13 42.93
CA SER A 844 -9.80 12.60 43.57
C SER A 844 -9.50 11.50 44.61
N ILE A 845 -8.37 10.81 44.50
CA ILE A 845 -7.89 9.82 45.48
C ILE A 845 -6.87 10.38 46.48
N GLY A 846 -6.59 11.69 46.46
CA GLY A 846 -5.70 12.37 47.41
C GLY A 846 -4.20 12.25 47.12
N MET A 847 -3.81 11.76 45.94
CA MET A 847 -2.41 11.65 45.49
C MET A 847 -2.00 12.90 44.73
N TYR A 848 -1.92 14.03 45.43
CA TYR A 848 -1.76 15.34 44.80
C TYR A 848 -0.39 15.54 44.10
N SER A 849 0.67 14.87 44.56
CA SER A 849 1.98 14.87 43.90
C SER A 849 1.95 14.29 42.49
N ASP A 850 1.27 13.16 42.32
CA ASP A 850 1.11 12.49 41.02
C ASP A 850 0.15 13.28 40.12
N ALA A 851 -0.92 13.84 40.70
CA ALA A 851 -1.81 14.75 39.99
C ALA A 851 -1.04 15.95 39.40
N LEU A 852 -0.16 16.54 40.19
CA LEU A 852 0.69 17.67 39.78
C LEU A 852 1.62 17.29 38.62
N LEU A 853 2.22 16.09 38.68
CA LEU A 853 3.11 15.58 37.64
C LEU A 853 2.38 15.47 36.30
N PHE A 854 1.17 14.90 36.29
CA PHE A 854 0.40 14.71 35.08
C PHE A 854 -0.18 16.02 34.53
N TYR A 855 -0.61 16.97 35.37
CA TYR A 855 -0.99 18.30 34.90
C TYR A 855 0.19 19.04 34.25
N LYS A 856 1.41 18.93 34.80
CA LYS A 856 2.62 19.51 34.20
C LYS A 856 2.93 18.90 32.84
N LYS A 857 2.81 17.58 32.69
CA LYS A 857 2.98 16.90 31.38
C LYS A 857 1.94 17.36 30.36
N ALA A 858 0.67 17.47 30.75
CA ALA A 858 -0.39 17.99 29.88
C ALA A 858 -0.11 19.44 29.42
N LEU A 859 0.37 20.29 30.34
CA LEU A 859 0.69 21.69 30.06
C LEU A 859 1.87 21.83 29.09
N GLN A 860 2.94 21.05 29.26
CA GLN A 860 4.10 21.06 28.36
C GLN A 860 3.73 20.74 26.91
N ILE A 861 2.77 19.83 26.70
CA ILE A 861 2.26 19.50 25.36
C ILE A 861 1.44 20.66 24.82
N LEU A 862 0.53 21.24 25.62
CA LEU A 862 -0.32 22.34 25.17
C LEU A 862 0.48 23.60 24.79
N GLU A 863 1.52 23.96 25.55
CA GLU A 863 2.41 25.08 25.25
C GLU A 863 3.13 24.96 23.90
N LYS A 864 3.32 23.73 23.43
CA LYS A 864 3.99 23.44 22.16
C LYS A 864 3.07 23.54 20.94
N TYR A 865 1.76 23.31 21.10
CA TYR A 865 0.83 23.12 19.98
C TYR A 865 -0.36 24.10 19.93
N LEU A 866 -0.69 24.80 21.02
CA LEU A 866 -1.83 25.71 21.06
C LEU A 866 -1.41 27.13 21.47
N PRO A 867 -2.07 28.17 20.93
CA PRO A 867 -1.84 29.54 21.36
C PRO A 867 -2.23 29.72 22.84
N THR A 868 -1.49 30.56 23.56
CA THR A 868 -1.62 30.77 25.03
C THR A 868 -3.02 31.21 25.49
N ASN A 869 -3.85 31.71 24.57
CA ASN A 869 -5.23 32.14 24.85
C ASN A 869 -6.25 30.98 24.74
N HIS A 870 -5.80 29.75 24.49
CA HIS A 870 -6.70 28.61 24.34
C HIS A 870 -7.40 28.26 25.67
N PRO A 871 -8.73 28.04 25.71
CA PRO A 871 -9.50 27.83 26.95
C PRO A 871 -8.99 26.69 27.85
N LEU A 872 -8.36 25.68 27.26
CA LEU A 872 -7.75 24.56 28.01
C LEU A 872 -6.65 25.00 28.98
N PHE A 873 -5.92 26.09 28.69
CA PHE A 873 -4.93 26.64 29.62
C PHE A 873 -5.59 27.09 30.92
N ALA A 874 -6.72 27.81 30.84
CA ALA A 874 -7.43 28.28 32.03
C ALA A 874 -7.92 27.12 32.91
N ILE A 875 -8.46 26.06 32.29
CA ILE A 875 -8.96 24.87 33.00
C ILE A 875 -7.81 24.14 33.73
N ILE A 876 -6.65 24.00 33.08
CA ILE A 876 -5.50 23.32 33.66
C ILE A 876 -4.81 24.17 34.72
N TYR A 877 -4.71 25.49 34.54
CA TYR A 877 -4.14 26.39 35.55
C TYR A 877 -5.01 26.48 36.81
N ASP A 878 -6.34 26.55 36.66
CA ASP A 878 -7.28 26.50 37.81
C ASP A 878 -7.20 25.16 38.56
N SER A 879 -7.12 24.06 37.79
CA SER A 879 -6.95 22.72 38.36
C SER A 879 -5.58 22.54 39.03
N LEU A 880 -4.51 23.14 38.50
CA LEU A 880 -3.17 23.18 39.10
C LEU A 880 -3.17 24.00 40.39
N GLY A 881 -3.75 25.19 40.39
CA GLY A 881 -3.80 26.08 41.57
C GLY A 881 -4.50 25.42 42.75
N THR A 882 -5.69 24.86 42.54
CA THR A 882 -6.43 24.14 43.59
C THR A 882 -5.73 22.87 44.08
N THR A 883 -4.90 22.24 43.24
CA THR A 883 -4.09 21.07 43.62
C THR A 883 -2.85 21.49 44.41
N TYR A 884 -2.22 22.61 44.04
CA TYR A 884 -1.08 23.21 44.75
C TYR A 884 -1.44 23.73 46.15
N GLU A 885 -2.65 24.27 46.34
CA GLU A 885 -3.14 24.69 47.67
C GLU A 885 -3.46 23.50 48.59
N SER A 886 -3.69 22.31 48.01
CA SER A 886 -4.06 21.09 48.75
C SER A 886 -2.84 20.20 49.09
N THR A 887 -1.72 20.36 48.38
CA THR A 887 -0.38 19.83 48.75
C THR A 887 0.28 20.69 49.79
#